data_AF-A0A956IEH9-F1
#
_entry.id   AF-A0A956IEH9-F1
#
_cell.length_a   1.000
_cell.length_b   1.000
_cell.length_c   1.000
_cell.angle_alpha   90.00
_cell.angle_beta   90.00
_cell.angle_gamma   90.00
#
_symmetry.space_group_name_H-M   'P 1'
#
loop_
_entity.id
_entity.type
_entity.pdbx_description
1 polymer ?
#
loop_
_entity_poly.entity_id
_entity_poly.type
_entity_poly.pdbx_seq_one_letter_code
_entity_poly.pdbx_strand_id
1 'polypeptide(L)'
;GFVTARDRYFMMDLSRRLGQGRISELLGDAALDIDQESRGTGIAYVAQQIMQSMSTDVGDYADAFAAGINEYITRVQNDELPPPSELVLAQGILGASSPTDLMQPFDRIDIAAMAAVILYNSSYETGDVGRAAAAAALPTSFAGATQEELRRQGAIVDIWQDIAPVQTVSSVGGLVETSAHKLPAMASVPGAKLAAKVPASVYARAIDRFERQQKRLNRDKESGYGSNAWAVAGSASSDGAGLLAGDGHLSLSVPSILYRLGLDTELFGGGDLHQLGATIPGFPVVAIGTNGKVAWSQTQLAGDITDWYVEEIQLGQNGVPAATLFQGEWHDLVRVEEEYDIADVPLLGSVGRRETWMRFVTFDGRWIADIEGRDATADEVLAPGEVLVNFSGSYVVPGDIDGDGVISAISFDYAGFDAGFVLAGADAIGRADDVDGFVEAARRLVGYSQNFAVADRDGNALYGAFQAFPCRGYLTRNPDGSWAEGADPNLLLDGTRFGGFTIPLTADGVVDDGAASDPYACAVPHADLPQVKNPARGYVVTANNDLTGTTFDGSLTDDPWYFGGPWNNGFRAHTIETELKQAVAEGRADMATMSEIQGNTASSLGALFTDAMLASLDYAAALSAPTDPADQRIATLYQAEASAIDEVKARLAAWRDGGYRTPSGVATFYDEVAAGDAEDSVATTLFNAWLPRVISGTFDDEGLPGIFQPGGSHGRIRALRKFLAGRGSGNPSGLASYDSATGESVFFDRLDTAEVETSHEVIVTALVDALTFLRSAPTEEDPFEGGYGTSDMSAYVWGLRHYAKLESLLADFIGNDPQYAPLTERFAVSTLQCPLEEGGVSPGDPLFGLSWFPRDGDNYSVDAANPGFGGTRFSYGSGPVMRMVISLHGDEVKGVNIIPGGQSALTDSEYFADQAHLWLGNETSPMRYSVDDVVAGAIGRETYLP
;
A
#
# COMPACT_ATOMS: atom_id res chain seq x y z
N GLY A 1 11.15 12.14 21.60
CA GLY A 1 11.74 13.44 21.23
C GLY A 1 13.23 13.28 21.01
N PHE A 2 14.04 13.49 22.04
CA PHE A 2 15.51 13.56 21.93
C PHE A 2 16.16 12.36 21.22
N VAL A 3 15.91 11.14 21.70
CA VAL A 3 16.55 9.92 21.17
C VAL A 3 16.16 9.69 19.70
N THR A 4 14.88 9.85 19.39
CA THR A 4 14.37 9.74 18.01
C THR A 4 14.98 10.82 17.11
N ALA A 5 15.10 12.06 17.56
CA ALA A 5 15.70 13.15 16.77
C ALA A 5 17.20 12.91 16.52
N ARG A 6 17.94 12.48 17.55
CA ARG A 6 19.36 12.12 17.43
C ARG A 6 19.59 11.12 16.30
N ASP A 7 18.70 10.15 16.21
CA ASP A 7 18.84 9.07 15.24
C ASP A 7 18.18 9.41 13.88
N ARG A 8 17.09 10.21 13.84
CA ARG A 8 16.15 10.34 12.70
C ARG A 8 15.69 11.78 12.38
N TYR A 9 16.40 12.82 12.82
CA TYR A 9 15.96 14.22 12.66
C TYR A 9 15.53 14.58 11.23
N PHE A 10 16.32 14.22 10.22
CA PHE A 10 16.04 14.63 8.83
C PHE A 10 14.69 14.09 8.32
N MET A 11 14.39 12.81 8.60
CA MET A 11 13.10 12.20 8.29
C MET A 11 11.94 12.93 8.99
N MET A 12 12.13 13.32 10.26
CA MET A 12 11.13 14.06 11.02
C MET A 12 10.92 15.49 10.48
N ASP A 13 11.99 16.19 10.07
CA ASP A 13 11.91 17.53 9.49
C ASP A 13 11.14 17.53 8.16
N LEU A 14 11.44 16.56 7.28
CA LEU A 14 10.69 16.38 6.05
C LEU A 14 9.21 16.07 6.31
N SER A 15 8.91 15.16 7.26
CA SER A 15 7.53 14.79 7.58
C SER A 15 6.72 15.98 8.11
N ARG A 16 7.26 16.79 9.04
CA ARG A 16 6.53 17.98 9.54
C ARG A 16 6.31 19.05 8.49
N ARG A 17 7.25 19.20 7.55
CA ARG A 17 7.16 20.17 6.45
C ARG A 17 6.15 19.70 5.41
N LEU A 18 6.15 18.42 5.08
CA LEU A 18 5.14 17.81 4.22
C LEU A 18 3.75 17.99 4.84
N GLY A 19 3.60 17.70 6.14
CA GLY A 19 2.34 17.85 6.86
C GLY A 19 1.79 19.28 6.94
N GLN A 20 2.62 20.29 6.70
CA GLN A 20 2.24 21.71 6.67
C GLN A 20 2.27 22.33 5.27
N GLY A 21 2.75 21.61 4.26
CA GLY A 21 3.09 22.16 2.94
C GLY A 21 4.11 23.30 3.06
N ARG A 22 5.32 22.98 3.56
CA ARG A 22 6.45 23.90 3.77
C ARG A 22 7.80 23.31 3.31
N ILE A 23 7.79 22.39 2.36
CA ILE A 23 9.00 21.82 1.75
C ILE A 23 9.67 22.85 0.83
N SER A 24 8.93 23.76 0.18
CA SER A 24 9.50 24.83 -0.66
C SER A 24 10.33 25.84 0.13
N GLU A 25 10.15 25.92 1.45
CA GLU A 25 11.03 26.68 2.34
C GLU A 25 12.43 26.05 2.48
N LEU A 26 12.59 24.78 2.10
CA LEU A 26 13.86 24.06 2.09
C LEU A 26 14.41 23.89 0.67
N LEU A 27 13.57 23.47 -0.28
CA LEU A 27 13.98 23.09 -1.63
C LEU A 27 13.65 24.13 -2.71
N GLY A 28 12.97 25.22 -2.34
CA GLY A 28 12.57 26.26 -3.28
C GLY A 28 11.52 25.78 -4.29
N ASP A 29 11.61 26.26 -5.52
CA ASP A 29 10.69 25.95 -6.63
C ASP A 29 10.53 24.45 -6.92
N ALA A 30 11.56 23.65 -6.64
CA ALA A 30 11.53 22.20 -6.86
C ALA A 30 10.51 21.44 -5.98
N ALA A 31 9.93 22.10 -4.97
CA ALA A 31 8.94 21.50 -4.08
C ALA A 31 7.66 22.33 -3.89
N LEU A 32 7.46 23.38 -4.70
CA LEU A 32 6.26 24.22 -4.59
C LEU A 32 4.99 23.42 -4.93
N ASP A 33 5.06 22.52 -5.91
CA ASP A 33 3.97 21.61 -6.26
C ASP A 33 3.61 20.67 -5.09
N ILE A 34 4.62 20.14 -4.38
CA ILE A 34 4.42 19.31 -3.18
C ILE A 34 3.64 20.07 -2.11
N ASP A 35 4.00 21.33 -1.86
CA ASP A 35 3.34 22.16 -0.86
C ASP A 35 1.91 22.50 -1.27
N GLN A 36 1.71 22.84 -2.55
CA GLN A 36 0.39 23.07 -3.13
C GLN A 36 -0.49 21.82 -3.06
N GLU A 37 0.05 20.63 -3.33
CA GLU A 37 -0.65 19.34 -3.19
C GLU A 37 -1.00 19.04 -1.73
N SER A 38 -0.06 19.22 -0.79
CA SER A 38 -0.29 18.98 0.63
C SER A 38 -1.40 19.86 1.20
N ARG A 39 -1.36 21.16 0.91
CA ARG A 39 -2.41 22.10 1.36
C ARG A 39 -3.69 21.99 0.56
N GLY A 40 -3.60 21.65 -0.73
CA GLY A 40 -4.75 21.48 -1.62
C GLY A 40 -5.59 20.23 -1.31
N THR A 41 -4.98 19.20 -0.74
CA THR A 41 -5.66 17.97 -0.29
C THR A 41 -6.00 17.96 1.20
N GLY A 42 -5.55 18.97 1.95
CA GLY A 42 -5.97 19.22 3.33
C GLY A 42 -5.10 18.60 4.42
N ILE A 43 -3.89 18.10 4.12
CA ILE A 43 -2.99 17.55 5.15
C ILE A 43 -2.70 18.59 6.24
N ALA A 44 -2.40 19.83 5.84
CA ALA A 44 -2.19 20.94 6.76
C ALA A 44 -3.44 21.32 7.57
N TYR A 45 -4.63 21.15 7.00
CA TYR A 45 -5.88 21.34 7.72
C TYR A 45 -6.09 20.27 8.78
N VAL A 46 -5.84 18.99 8.45
CA VAL A 46 -5.92 17.89 9.42
C VAL A 46 -4.90 18.06 10.54
N ALA A 47 -3.68 18.53 10.24
CA ALA A 47 -2.69 18.88 11.26
C ALA A 47 -3.21 19.94 12.26
N GLN A 48 -3.92 20.95 11.77
CA GLN A 48 -4.57 21.95 12.62
C GLN A 48 -5.69 21.33 13.47
N GLN A 49 -6.52 20.46 12.90
CA GLN A 49 -7.59 19.78 13.65
C GLN A 49 -7.05 18.91 14.78
N ILE A 50 -5.98 18.14 14.51
CA ILE A 50 -5.29 17.34 15.53
C ILE A 50 -4.77 18.23 16.64
N MET A 51 -4.04 19.31 16.32
CA MET A 51 -3.48 20.22 17.32
C MET A 51 -4.58 20.86 18.18
N GLN A 52 -5.69 21.30 17.57
CA GLN A 52 -6.79 21.97 18.25
C GLN A 52 -7.59 21.03 19.15
N SER A 53 -7.60 19.73 18.84
CA SER A 53 -8.37 18.70 19.56
C SER A 53 -7.58 17.99 20.65
N MET A 54 -6.28 18.26 20.78
CA MET A 54 -5.45 17.69 21.85
C MET A 54 -6.03 18.04 23.23
N SER A 55 -6.25 17.01 24.05
CA SER A 55 -6.48 17.19 25.48
C SER A 55 -5.25 17.83 26.16
N THR A 56 -5.39 18.30 27.40
CA THR A 56 -4.25 18.82 28.16
C THR A 56 -3.12 17.79 28.25
N ASP A 57 -3.42 16.54 28.60
CA ASP A 57 -2.40 15.50 28.78
C ASP A 57 -1.69 15.16 27.46
N VAL A 58 -2.42 14.99 26.36
CA VAL A 58 -1.83 14.72 25.03
C VAL A 58 -1.03 15.93 24.54
N GLY A 59 -1.52 17.15 24.78
CA GLY A 59 -0.80 18.37 24.45
C GLY A 59 0.52 18.51 25.22
N ASP A 60 0.54 18.17 26.51
CA ASP A 60 1.74 18.19 27.34
C ASP A 60 2.76 17.14 26.88
N TYR A 61 2.30 15.94 26.45
CA TYR A 61 3.16 14.94 25.81
C TYR A 61 3.76 15.42 24.50
N ALA A 62 2.96 16.07 23.64
CA ALA A 62 3.44 16.63 22.37
C ALA A 62 4.50 17.72 22.61
N ASP A 63 4.27 18.63 23.56
CA ASP A 63 5.23 19.68 23.93
C ASP A 63 6.52 19.10 24.51
N ALA A 64 6.44 18.09 25.38
CA ALA A 64 7.61 17.42 25.93
C ALA A 64 8.40 16.68 24.83
N PHE A 65 7.71 16.06 23.88
CA PHE A 65 8.33 15.41 22.74
C PHE A 65 9.09 16.43 21.87
N ALA A 66 8.46 17.57 21.56
CA ALA A 66 9.05 18.68 20.82
C ALA A 66 10.25 19.29 21.56
N ALA A 67 10.14 19.51 22.88
CA ALA A 67 11.25 19.98 23.71
C ALA A 67 12.46 19.04 23.65
N GLY A 68 12.24 17.73 23.65
CA GLY A 68 13.30 16.76 23.46
C GLY A 68 13.98 16.84 22.09
N ILE A 69 13.23 17.12 21.00
CA ILE A 69 13.80 17.35 19.67
C ILE A 69 14.66 18.63 19.70
N ASN A 70 14.14 19.71 20.29
CA ASN A 70 14.81 21.01 20.38
C ASN A 70 16.10 20.95 21.20
N GLU A 71 16.14 20.09 22.21
CA GLU A 71 17.37 19.81 22.94
C GLU A 71 18.43 19.14 22.05
N TYR A 72 18.05 18.18 21.20
CA TYR A 72 18.98 17.61 20.22
C TYR A 72 19.51 18.69 19.27
N ILE A 73 18.64 19.55 18.74
CA ILE A 73 19.05 20.69 17.90
C ILE A 73 20.06 21.58 18.63
N THR A 74 19.78 21.92 19.89
CA THR A 74 20.65 22.76 20.72
C THR A 74 22.02 22.13 20.93
N ARG A 75 22.08 20.82 21.18
CA ARG A 75 23.36 20.10 21.34
C ARG A 75 24.16 20.02 20.05
N VAL A 76 23.51 19.86 18.90
CA VAL A 76 24.19 19.94 17.60
C VAL A 76 24.73 21.35 17.36
N GLN A 77 23.94 22.40 17.66
CA GLN A 77 24.38 23.79 17.56
C GLN A 77 25.56 24.14 18.48
N ASN A 78 25.68 23.46 19.61
CA ASN A 78 26.78 23.59 20.56
C ASN A 78 27.98 22.67 20.26
N ASP A 79 27.98 21.95 19.13
CA ASP A 79 28.99 20.95 18.75
C ASP A 79 29.14 19.79 19.77
N GLU A 80 28.09 19.49 20.55
CA GLU A 80 28.07 18.40 21.53
C GLU A 80 27.65 17.05 20.92
N LEU A 81 26.89 17.09 19.83
CA LEU A 81 26.41 15.93 19.08
C LEU A 81 26.58 16.15 17.58
N PRO A 82 26.73 15.09 16.78
CA PRO A 82 26.83 15.22 15.33
C PRO A 82 25.50 15.69 14.72
N PRO A 83 25.56 16.56 13.69
CA PRO A 83 24.40 16.87 12.86
C PRO A 83 23.95 15.66 12.02
N PRO A 84 22.71 15.66 11.50
CA PRO A 84 22.25 14.62 10.57
C PRO A 84 23.13 14.53 9.33
N SER A 85 23.53 13.31 8.93
CA SER A 85 24.42 13.06 7.80
C SER A 85 23.86 13.63 6.49
N GLU A 86 22.54 13.60 6.32
CA GLU A 86 21.83 14.15 5.16
C GLU A 86 22.00 15.68 5.06
N LEU A 87 21.89 16.40 6.19
CA LEU A 87 22.07 17.85 6.21
C LEU A 87 23.53 18.27 6.02
N VAL A 88 24.48 17.48 6.53
CA VAL A 88 25.92 17.69 6.28
C VAL A 88 26.24 17.67 4.79
N LEU A 89 25.60 16.77 4.05
CA LEU A 89 25.77 16.65 2.63
C LEU A 89 24.99 17.71 1.85
N ALA A 90 23.75 17.98 2.26
CA ALA A 90 22.84 18.88 1.56
C ALA A 90 23.18 20.37 1.72
N GLN A 91 23.85 20.79 2.80
CA GLN A 91 24.07 22.21 3.12
C GLN A 91 24.61 23.05 1.94
N GLY A 92 25.56 22.51 1.17
CA GLY A 92 26.16 23.23 0.05
C GLY A 92 25.20 23.40 -1.13
N ILE A 93 24.35 22.39 -1.36
CA ILE A 93 23.29 22.41 -2.39
C ILE A 93 22.21 23.42 -1.99
N LEU A 94 21.85 23.43 -0.70
CA LEU A 94 20.79 24.26 -0.13
C LEU A 94 21.26 25.68 0.24
N GLY A 95 22.50 26.06 -0.10
CA GLY A 95 23.03 27.41 0.16
C GLY A 95 23.28 27.74 1.63
N ALA A 96 23.28 26.74 2.52
CA ALA A 96 23.57 26.88 3.94
C ALA A 96 25.09 26.86 4.22
N SER A 97 25.53 27.59 5.23
CA SER A 97 26.95 27.64 5.62
C SER A 97 27.31 26.53 6.61
N SER A 98 26.32 26.04 7.35
CA SER A 98 26.41 24.93 8.31
C SER A 98 25.12 24.09 8.25
N PRO A 99 25.14 22.79 8.60
CA PRO A 99 23.93 21.97 8.65
C PRO A 99 22.93 22.51 9.69
N THR A 100 23.44 23.15 10.74
CA THR A 100 22.64 23.78 11.79
C THR A 100 21.79 24.95 11.29
N ASP A 101 22.18 25.61 10.20
CA ASP A 101 21.40 26.72 9.61
C ASP A 101 20.07 26.21 9.03
N LEU A 102 20.01 24.91 8.70
CA LEU A 102 18.83 24.23 8.17
C LEU A 102 17.96 23.60 9.28
N MET A 103 18.46 23.56 10.52
CA MET A 103 17.74 22.97 11.65
C MET A 103 16.89 24.05 12.33
N GLN A 104 15.57 23.88 12.31
CA GLN A 104 14.63 24.80 12.94
C GLN A 104 13.95 24.12 14.14
N PRO A 105 13.59 24.89 15.19
CA PRO A 105 12.88 24.34 16.34
C PRO A 105 11.53 23.73 15.94
N PHE A 106 11.10 22.77 16.74
CA PHE A 106 9.83 22.08 16.66
C PHE A 106 8.87 22.64 17.71
N ASP A 107 7.62 22.84 17.30
CA ASP A 107 6.49 23.18 18.16
C ASP A 107 5.40 22.11 18.10
N ARG A 108 4.33 22.28 18.88
CA ARG A 108 3.20 21.34 18.96
C ARG A 108 2.56 21.04 17.59
N ILE A 109 2.43 22.05 16.74
CA ILE A 109 1.86 21.89 15.38
C ILE A 109 2.70 20.94 14.52
N ASP A 110 4.02 20.88 14.73
CA ASP A 110 4.89 19.99 13.97
C ASP A 110 4.64 18.53 14.32
N ILE A 111 4.30 18.23 15.58
CA ILE A 111 3.91 16.89 16.02
C ILE A 111 2.57 16.49 15.39
N ALA A 112 1.62 17.42 15.38
CA ALA A 112 0.32 17.21 14.73
C ALA A 112 0.46 17.04 13.20
N ALA A 113 1.37 17.77 12.57
CA ALA A 113 1.67 17.67 11.14
C ALA A 113 2.24 16.31 10.76
N MET A 114 3.19 15.77 11.54
CA MET A 114 3.72 14.43 11.33
C MET A 114 2.62 13.36 11.51
N ALA A 115 1.73 13.51 12.50
CA ALA A 115 0.58 12.63 12.68
C ALA A 115 -0.40 12.70 11.50
N ALA A 116 -0.63 13.89 10.92
CA ALA A 116 -1.47 14.06 9.73
C ALA A 116 -0.89 13.33 8.51
N VAL A 117 0.43 13.37 8.29
CA VAL A 117 1.08 12.59 7.21
C VAL A 117 0.82 11.09 7.38
N ILE A 118 0.91 10.57 8.61
CA ILE A 118 0.63 9.16 8.91
C ILE A 118 -0.85 8.83 8.62
N LEU A 119 -1.79 9.69 9.00
CA LEU A 119 -3.21 9.50 8.68
C LEU A 119 -3.44 9.41 7.17
N TYR A 120 -2.90 10.35 6.39
CA TYR A 120 -3.04 10.35 4.93
C TYR A 120 -2.41 9.12 4.27
N ASN A 121 -1.23 8.69 4.74
CA ASN A 121 -0.63 7.42 4.33
C ASN A 121 -1.56 6.23 4.66
N SER A 122 -2.24 6.25 5.80
CA SER A 122 -3.07 5.13 6.26
C SER A 122 -4.48 5.09 5.67
N SER A 123 -5.02 6.16 5.09
CA SER A 123 -6.48 6.17 4.81
C SER A 123 -7.00 7.11 3.71
N TYR A 124 -6.22 8.09 3.23
CA TYR A 124 -6.69 8.98 2.16
C TYR A 124 -6.60 8.28 0.80
N GLU A 125 -7.68 7.67 0.35
CA GLU A 125 -7.75 7.00 -0.95
C GLU A 125 -8.14 7.95 -2.10
N THR A 126 -7.86 7.54 -3.33
CA THR A 126 -8.16 8.33 -4.55
C THR A 126 -8.65 7.43 -5.69
N GLY A 127 -9.05 6.19 -5.37
CA GLY A 127 -9.36 5.14 -6.34
C GLY A 127 -10.66 5.41 -7.10
N ASP A 128 -11.62 6.08 -6.47
CA ASP A 128 -12.93 6.41 -7.07
C ASP A 128 -12.82 7.24 -8.33
N VAL A 129 -11.87 8.18 -8.37
CA VAL A 129 -11.65 9.04 -9.54
C VAL A 129 -11.18 8.23 -10.74
N GLY A 130 -10.26 7.29 -10.52
CA GLY A 130 -9.79 6.36 -11.55
C GLY A 130 -10.90 5.39 -12.00
N ARG A 131 -11.70 4.89 -11.05
CA ARG A 131 -12.87 4.05 -11.33
C ARG A 131 -13.90 4.80 -12.17
N ALA A 132 -14.23 6.03 -11.82
CA ALA A 132 -15.17 6.86 -12.56
C ALA A 132 -14.68 7.17 -13.98
N ALA A 133 -13.39 7.45 -14.15
CA ALA A 133 -12.78 7.62 -15.48
C ALA A 133 -12.92 6.34 -16.33
N ALA A 134 -12.64 5.17 -15.75
CA ALA A 134 -12.80 3.88 -16.43
C ALA A 134 -14.26 3.62 -16.82
N ALA A 135 -15.19 3.80 -15.88
CA ALA A 135 -16.62 3.64 -16.10
C ALA A 135 -17.15 4.58 -17.20
N ALA A 136 -16.68 5.83 -17.26
CA ALA A 136 -17.06 6.78 -18.30
C ALA A 136 -16.56 6.37 -19.71
N ALA A 137 -15.43 5.67 -19.79
CA ALA A 137 -14.84 5.22 -21.06
C ALA A 137 -15.48 3.93 -21.61
N LEU A 138 -15.88 3.01 -20.72
CA LEU A 138 -16.39 1.66 -21.06
C LEU A 138 -17.43 1.60 -22.19
N PRO A 139 -18.45 2.49 -22.26
CA PRO A 139 -19.46 2.43 -23.32
C PRO A 139 -18.90 2.61 -24.73
N THR A 140 -17.78 3.33 -24.86
CA THR A 140 -17.10 3.60 -26.13
C THR A 140 -15.87 2.73 -26.36
N SER A 141 -15.47 1.93 -25.37
CA SER A 141 -14.35 0.99 -25.49
C SER A 141 -14.61 -0.06 -26.57
N PHE A 142 -13.51 -0.58 -27.14
CA PHE A 142 -13.48 -1.60 -28.19
C PHE A 142 -14.13 -1.22 -29.51
N ALA A 143 -14.47 0.06 -29.73
CA ALA A 143 -15.10 0.50 -30.97
C ALA A 143 -14.25 0.11 -32.20
N GLY A 144 -14.79 -0.77 -33.05
CA GLY A 144 -14.11 -1.27 -34.24
C GLY A 144 -13.17 -2.47 -34.01
N ALA A 145 -13.09 -3.00 -32.79
CA ALA A 145 -12.35 -4.22 -32.48
C ALA A 145 -13.13 -5.48 -32.90
N THR A 146 -12.41 -6.57 -33.15
CA THR A 146 -13.00 -7.90 -33.36
C THR A 146 -13.74 -8.33 -32.09
N GLN A 147 -14.97 -8.83 -32.25
CA GLN A 147 -15.84 -9.24 -31.12
C GLN A 147 -16.12 -8.12 -30.10
N GLU A 148 -16.20 -6.86 -30.57
CA GLU A 148 -16.46 -5.65 -29.77
C GLU A 148 -17.46 -5.85 -28.62
N GLU A 149 -18.63 -6.42 -28.90
CA GLU A 149 -19.67 -6.59 -27.87
C GLU A 149 -19.29 -7.64 -26.82
N LEU A 150 -18.65 -8.75 -27.19
CA LEU A 150 -18.19 -9.75 -26.23
C LEU A 150 -17.07 -9.20 -25.35
N ARG A 151 -16.15 -8.42 -25.92
CA ARG A 151 -15.07 -7.73 -25.16
C ARG A 151 -15.66 -6.74 -24.17
N ARG A 152 -16.64 -5.92 -24.61
CA ARG A 152 -17.34 -4.98 -23.72
C ARG A 152 -18.08 -5.70 -22.59
N GLN A 153 -18.83 -6.76 -22.89
CA GLN A 153 -19.54 -7.53 -21.86
C GLN A 153 -18.58 -8.24 -20.91
N GLY A 154 -17.49 -8.82 -21.42
CA GLY A 154 -16.45 -9.44 -20.62
C GLY A 154 -15.72 -8.46 -19.70
N ALA A 155 -15.38 -7.27 -20.21
CA ALA A 155 -14.79 -6.21 -19.40
C ALA A 155 -15.72 -5.83 -18.22
N ILE A 156 -17.02 -5.69 -18.48
CA ILE A 156 -17.99 -5.33 -17.43
C ILE A 156 -18.22 -6.49 -16.45
N VAL A 157 -18.57 -7.67 -16.95
CA VAL A 157 -19.07 -8.77 -16.10
C VAL A 157 -17.94 -9.61 -15.53
N ASP A 158 -16.91 -9.92 -16.33
CA ASP A 158 -15.86 -10.84 -15.92
C ASP A 158 -14.67 -10.15 -15.24
N ILE A 159 -14.50 -8.83 -15.42
CA ILE A 159 -13.38 -8.06 -14.85
C ILE A 159 -13.87 -7.03 -13.83
N TRP A 160 -14.73 -6.10 -14.24
CA TRP A 160 -15.14 -4.97 -13.39
C TRP A 160 -16.05 -5.41 -12.24
N GLN A 161 -17.08 -6.19 -12.54
CA GLN A 161 -18.03 -6.68 -11.53
C GLN A 161 -17.46 -7.83 -10.70
N ASP A 162 -16.44 -8.55 -11.17
CA ASP A 162 -15.90 -9.69 -10.44
C ASP A 162 -14.78 -9.30 -9.46
N ILE A 163 -15.22 -9.03 -8.24
CA ILE A 163 -14.35 -8.64 -7.13
C ILE A 163 -14.05 -9.78 -6.15
N ALA A 164 -14.63 -10.98 -6.35
CA ALA A 164 -14.51 -12.06 -5.38
C ALA A 164 -13.05 -12.53 -5.26
N PRO A 165 -12.50 -12.64 -4.05
CA PRO A 165 -11.07 -12.93 -3.88
C PRO A 165 -10.74 -14.34 -4.38
N VAL A 166 -9.49 -14.55 -4.79
CA VAL A 166 -9.04 -15.87 -5.25
C VAL A 166 -9.15 -16.91 -4.15
N GLN A 167 -8.67 -16.55 -2.95
CA GLN A 167 -8.78 -17.33 -1.73
C GLN A 167 -9.84 -16.72 -0.81
N THR A 168 -10.85 -17.51 -0.43
CA THR A 168 -11.98 -17.08 0.39
C THR A 168 -11.63 -17.15 1.89
N VAL A 169 -10.77 -16.25 2.34
CA VAL A 169 -10.37 -16.12 3.76
C VAL A 169 -10.87 -14.79 4.30
N SER A 170 -11.63 -14.83 5.40
CA SER A 170 -12.09 -13.64 6.12
C SER A 170 -11.50 -13.53 7.52
N SER A 171 -11.32 -12.28 7.98
CA SER A 171 -10.67 -11.99 9.25
C SER A 171 -11.55 -12.32 10.47
N VAL A 172 -12.86 -12.05 10.38
CA VAL A 172 -13.83 -12.37 11.46
C VAL A 172 -14.11 -13.87 11.57
N GLY A 173 -14.10 -14.62 10.46
CA GLY A 173 -14.39 -16.06 10.44
C GLY A 173 -15.81 -16.42 10.92
N GLY A 174 -16.39 -17.52 10.43
CA GLY A 174 -17.62 -18.11 11.02
C GLY A 174 -18.96 -17.41 10.75
N LEU A 175 -19.01 -16.24 10.09
CA LEU A 175 -20.27 -15.63 9.63
C LEU A 175 -20.74 -16.16 8.26
N VAL A 176 -19.84 -16.71 7.43
CA VAL A 176 -20.18 -17.23 6.10
C VAL A 176 -19.39 -18.52 5.79
N GLU A 177 -19.61 -19.59 6.55
CA GLU A 177 -19.35 -20.96 6.04
C GLU A 177 -20.57 -21.54 5.30
N THR A 178 -21.69 -20.81 5.26
CA THR A 178 -22.95 -21.31 4.68
C THR A 178 -23.75 -20.22 3.95
N SER A 179 -23.31 -19.83 2.77
CA SER A 179 -24.27 -19.49 1.71
C SER A 179 -23.70 -19.96 0.39
N ALA A 180 -24.41 -20.91 -0.21
CA ALA A 180 -24.23 -21.27 -1.60
C ALA A 180 -24.12 -19.98 -2.43
N HIS A 181 -23.11 -19.92 -3.30
CA HIS A 181 -22.99 -18.91 -4.34
C HIS A 181 -24.36 -18.71 -4.99
N LYS A 182 -25.07 -17.65 -4.60
CA LYS A 182 -26.00 -17.06 -5.54
C LYS A 182 -25.08 -16.33 -6.49
N LEU A 183 -24.87 -16.93 -7.66
CA LEU A 183 -24.47 -16.15 -8.82
C LEU A 183 -25.30 -14.86 -8.76
N PRO A 184 -24.68 -13.68 -8.83
CA PRO A 184 -25.44 -12.45 -8.84
C PRO A 184 -26.53 -12.60 -9.90
N ALA A 185 -27.78 -12.31 -9.54
CA ALA A 185 -28.75 -11.99 -10.57
C ALA A 185 -28.09 -10.89 -11.39
N MET A 186 -27.95 -11.07 -12.71
CA MET A 186 -27.31 -10.11 -13.62
C MET A 186 -27.62 -8.70 -13.12
N ALA A 187 -26.66 -8.09 -12.40
CA ALA A 187 -26.82 -6.73 -11.95
C ALA A 187 -26.98 -5.93 -13.23
N SER A 188 -28.04 -5.13 -13.31
CA SER A 188 -28.23 -4.26 -14.45
C SER A 188 -26.92 -3.53 -14.70
N VAL A 189 -26.43 -3.63 -15.94
CA VAL A 189 -25.30 -2.86 -16.46
C VAL A 189 -25.39 -1.45 -15.86
N PRO A 190 -24.31 -0.91 -15.26
CA PRO A 190 -24.23 0.52 -15.02
C PRO A 190 -24.23 1.23 -16.37
N GLY A 191 -25.41 1.42 -16.94
CA GLY A 191 -25.68 2.43 -17.95
C GLY A 191 -26.00 3.74 -17.23
N ALA A 192 -25.12 4.19 -16.34
CA ALA A 192 -25.35 5.41 -15.58
C ALA A 192 -24.74 6.59 -16.33
N LYS A 193 -25.57 7.57 -16.66
CA LYS A 193 -25.15 8.89 -17.13
C LYS A 193 -25.21 9.83 -15.93
N LEU A 194 -24.06 10.22 -15.39
CA LEU A 194 -23.98 11.38 -14.50
C LEU A 194 -24.71 12.58 -15.14
N ALA A 195 -25.38 13.41 -14.32
CA ALA A 195 -26.12 14.59 -14.80
C ALA A 195 -25.18 15.59 -15.50
N ALA A 196 -23.97 15.75 -14.98
CA ALA A 196 -22.87 16.49 -15.60
C ALA A 196 -21.76 15.53 -16.06
N LYS A 197 -21.18 15.78 -17.23
CA LYS A 197 -20.04 15.00 -17.73
C LYS A 197 -18.74 15.66 -17.26
N VAL A 198 -17.88 14.88 -16.62
CA VAL A 198 -16.50 15.30 -16.38
C VAL A 198 -15.67 14.98 -17.63
N PRO A 199 -15.02 15.97 -18.28
CA PRO A 199 -14.19 15.70 -19.44
C PRO A 199 -13.00 14.81 -19.11
N ALA A 200 -12.57 13.98 -20.08
CA ALA A 200 -11.46 13.05 -19.92
C ALA A 200 -10.14 13.73 -19.51
N SER A 201 -9.92 14.99 -19.92
CA SER A 201 -8.75 15.78 -19.50
C SER A 201 -8.75 16.11 -18.01
N VAL A 202 -9.92 16.36 -17.41
CA VAL A 202 -10.05 16.63 -15.97
C VAL A 202 -9.73 15.38 -15.17
N TYR A 203 -10.27 14.21 -15.59
CA TYR A 203 -9.89 12.93 -15.01
C TYR A 203 -8.38 12.67 -15.11
N ALA A 204 -7.79 12.84 -16.30
CA ALA A 204 -6.38 12.56 -16.53
C ALA A 204 -5.47 13.41 -15.63
N ARG A 205 -5.77 14.72 -15.50
CA ARG A 205 -5.02 15.65 -14.65
C ARG A 205 -5.14 15.32 -13.16
N ALA A 206 -6.36 15.02 -12.71
CA ALA A 206 -6.60 14.63 -11.33
C ALA A 206 -5.89 13.31 -10.97
N ILE A 207 -6.01 12.29 -11.83
CA ILE A 207 -5.38 10.97 -11.64
C ILE A 207 -3.86 11.08 -11.59
N ASP A 208 -3.25 11.75 -12.57
CA ASP A 208 -1.79 11.95 -12.64
C ASP A 208 -1.25 12.60 -11.36
N ARG A 209 -1.96 13.62 -10.84
CA ARG A 209 -1.61 14.26 -9.57
C ARG A 209 -1.76 13.33 -8.37
N PHE A 210 -2.88 12.61 -8.28
CA PHE A 210 -3.09 11.68 -7.18
C PHE A 210 -2.08 10.54 -7.19
N GLU A 211 -1.69 10.02 -8.35
CA GLU A 211 -0.66 8.98 -8.45
C GLU A 211 0.70 9.49 -7.96
N ARG A 212 1.11 10.71 -8.31
CA ARG A 212 2.32 11.34 -7.73
C ARG A 212 2.23 11.49 -6.22
N GLN A 213 1.09 11.97 -5.71
CA GLN A 213 0.88 12.14 -4.28
C GLN A 213 0.92 10.80 -3.53
N GLN A 214 0.19 9.79 -4.01
CA GLN A 214 0.15 8.46 -3.41
C GLN A 214 1.55 7.82 -3.42
N LYS A 215 2.32 7.97 -4.50
CA LYS A 215 3.72 7.54 -4.53
C LYS A 215 4.57 8.22 -3.45
N ARG A 216 4.47 9.55 -3.29
CA ARG A 216 5.18 10.32 -2.24
C ARG A 216 4.77 9.90 -0.83
N LEU A 217 3.53 9.47 -0.66
CA LEU A 217 3.00 8.90 0.57
C LEU A 217 3.32 7.41 0.71
N ASN A 218 4.25 6.84 -0.06
CA ASN A 218 4.59 5.41 -0.04
C ASN A 218 3.38 4.49 -0.24
N ARG A 219 2.57 4.78 -1.27
CA ARG A 219 1.41 3.98 -1.72
C ARG A 219 1.44 3.72 -3.23
N ASP A 220 2.62 3.50 -3.77
CA ASP A 220 2.80 3.05 -5.15
C ASP A 220 2.12 1.69 -5.43
N LYS A 221 1.14 1.68 -6.33
CA LYS A 221 0.32 0.49 -6.65
C LYS A 221 1.15 -0.68 -7.22
N GLU A 222 2.32 -0.39 -7.77
CA GLU A 222 3.23 -1.40 -8.32
C GLU A 222 4.21 -1.97 -7.29
N SER A 223 4.38 -1.30 -6.15
CA SER A 223 5.36 -1.66 -5.12
C SER A 223 4.88 -2.75 -4.14
N GLY A 224 3.78 -3.46 -4.41
CA GLY A 224 3.42 -4.69 -3.67
C GLY A 224 3.14 -4.51 -2.16
N TYR A 225 2.43 -3.45 -1.78
CA TYR A 225 2.09 -3.12 -0.38
C TYR A 225 1.20 -4.16 0.33
N GLY A 226 1.37 -4.27 1.64
CA GLY A 226 0.53 -5.09 2.51
C GLY A 226 0.98 -5.08 3.97
N SER A 227 0.46 -5.97 4.80
CA SER A 227 0.97 -6.28 6.15
C SER A 227 0.37 -7.61 6.56
N ASN A 228 0.99 -8.38 7.45
CA ASN A 228 0.31 -9.47 8.15
C ASN A 228 0.21 -9.16 9.65
N ALA A 229 -0.89 -9.59 10.26
CA ALA A 229 -1.04 -9.66 11.70
C ALA A 229 -1.98 -10.81 12.07
N TRP A 230 -1.66 -11.55 13.13
CA TRP A 230 -2.52 -12.60 13.65
C TRP A 230 -2.32 -12.79 15.14
N ALA A 231 -3.35 -13.31 15.79
CA ALA A 231 -3.30 -13.62 17.21
C ALA A 231 -3.90 -15.00 17.49
N VAL A 232 -3.32 -15.73 18.44
CA VAL A 232 -3.76 -17.05 18.89
C VAL A 232 -4.19 -16.95 20.35
N ALA A 233 -5.41 -17.38 20.63
CA ALA A 233 -5.94 -17.40 21.99
C ALA A 233 -5.26 -18.51 22.82
N GLY A 234 -5.22 -18.32 24.14
CA GLY A 234 -4.65 -19.28 25.09
C GLY A 234 -5.31 -20.67 25.03
N SER A 235 -6.55 -20.76 24.56
CA SER A 235 -7.22 -22.06 24.33
C SER A 235 -6.63 -22.87 23.17
N ALA A 236 -5.83 -22.24 22.31
CA ALA A 236 -5.27 -22.82 21.09
C ALA A 236 -3.73 -22.77 21.05
N SER A 237 -3.09 -22.00 21.93
CA SER A 237 -1.64 -22.02 22.12
C SER A 237 -1.18 -23.26 22.89
N SER A 238 0.11 -23.59 22.78
CA SER A 238 0.68 -24.80 23.38
C SER A 238 0.80 -24.73 24.91
N ASP A 239 0.86 -23.52 25.49
CA ASP A 239 1.11 -23.27 26.91
C ASP A 239 0.05 -22.43 27.61
N GLY A 240 -1.01 -22.00 26.91
CA GLY A 240 -2.06 -21.16 27.45
C GLY A 240 -1.85 -19.65 27.27
N ALA A 241 -0.71 -19.22 26.70
CA ALA A 241 -0.43 -17.81 26.46
C ALA A 241 -1.29 -17.22 25.34
N GLY A 242 -1.61 -15.93 25.44
CA GLY A 242 -2.05 -15.14 24.30
C GLY A 242 -0.83 -14.84 23.41
N LEU A 243 -0.90 -15.22 22.13
CA LEU A 243 0.18 -14.99 21.17
C LEU A 243 -0.24 -13.94 20.14
N LEU A 244 0.67 -13.04 19.83
CA LEU A 244 0.53 -12.07 18.74
C LEU A 244 1.73 -12.22 17.80
N ALA A 245 1.47 -12.16 16.50
CA ALA A 245 2.50 -11.87 15.51
C ALA A 245 2.06 -10.78 14.54
N GLY A 246 3.03 -10.07 13.99
CA GLY A 246 2.81 -9.21 12.85
C GLY A 246 4.10 -8.83 12.14
N ASP A 247 3.94 -8.42 10.89
CA ASP A 247 4.97 -7.86 10.01
C ASP A 247 4.33 -6.88 9.00
N GLY A 248 4.58 -5.59 9.17
CA GLY A 248 4.11 -4.58 8.22
C GLY A 248 4.89 -4.66 6.91
N HIS A 249 4.24 -4.62 5.75
CA HIS A 249 4.91 -4.65 4.44
C HIS A 249 4.83 -3.29 3.73
N LEU A 250 5.89 -2.51 3.87
CA LEU A 250 6.01 -1.17 3.31
C LEU A 250 7.35 -1.05 2.55
N SER A 251 7.65 0.14 2.04
CA SER A 251 8.94 0.43 1.42
C SER A 251 10.08 0.14 2.40
N LEU A 252 11.10 -0.58 1.95
CA LEU A 252 12.33 -0.91 2.69
C LEU A 252 13.29 0.28 2.68
N SER A 253 12.81 1.44 3.17
CA SER A 253 13.58 2.67 3.20
C SER A 253 14.70 2.61 4.24
N VAL A 254 15.77 3.35 3.98
CA VAL A 254 16.85 3.64 4.91
C VAL A 254 16.80 5.13 5.26
N PRO A 255 16.67 5.46 6.55
CA PRO A 255 16.55 4.53 7.67
C PRO A 255 15.15 3.89 7.73
N SER A 256 14.98 2.75 8.41
CA SER A 256 13.71 1.98 8.42
C SER A 256 12.52 2.82 8.90
N ILE A 257 11.34 2.68 8.28
CA ILE A 257 10.14 3.45 8.62
C ILE A 257 9.79 3.36 10.12
N LEU A 258 10.05 2.22 10.75
CA LEU A 258 9.78 1.99 12.15
C LEU A 258 11.02 2.18 13.03
N TYR A 259 10.77 2.67 14.24
CA TYR A 259 11.76 2.90 15.28
C TYR A 259 11.34 2.19 16.55
N ARG A 260 12.17 1.24 17.00
CA ARG A 260 11.93 0.43 18.19
C ARG A 260 12.25 1.23 19.45
N LEU A 261 11.37 1.18 20.44
CA LEU A 261 11.58 1.84 21.73
C LEU A 261 10.77 1.20 22.84
N GLY A 262 11.22 1.42 24.09
CA GLY A 262 10.44 1.16 25.29
C GLY A 262 10.26 2.45 26.10
N LEU A 263 9.08 2.63 26.69
CA LEU A 263 8.71 3.76 27.54
C LEU A 263 8.28 3.22 28.90
N ASP A 264 8.94 3.67 29.96
CA ASP A 264 8.59 3.33 31.34
C ASP A 264 8.58 4.61 32.18
N THR A 265 7.40 5.15 32.46
CA THR A 265 7.25 6.35 33.30
C THR A 265 7.00 6.01 34.77
N GLU A 266 6.76 4.74 35.10
CA GLU A 266 6.66 4.27 36.48
C GLU A 266 8.02 4.39 37.18
N LEU A 267 9.09 3.96 36.51
CA LEU A 267 10.47 4.05 36.99
C LEU A 267 10.97 5.47 37.22
N PHE A 268 10.53 6.43 36.39
CA PHE A 268 10.96 7.83 36.49
C PHE A 268 10.19 8.64 37.54
N GLY A 269 9.31 8.01 38.31
CA GLY A 269 8.81 8.54 39.59
C GLY A 269 7.49 9.30 39.52
N GLY A 270 6.46 8.70 38.90
CA GLY A 270 5.07 9.16 39.06
C GLY A 270 4.10 8.90 37.92
N GLY A 271 4.54 8.28 36.81
CA GLY A 271 3.67 7.88 35.71
C GLY A 271 3.13 6.45 35.84
N ASP A 272 2.36 6.04 34.84
CA ASP A 272 1.62 4.77 34.75
C ASP A 272 1.79 4.09 33.38
N LEU A 273 2.80 4.51 32.61
CA LEU A 273 3.10 3.99 31.28
C LEU A 273 4.25 2.98 31.37
N HIS A 274 4.01 1.75 30.92
CA HIS A 274 5.05 0.75 30.68
C HIS A 274 4.79 0.01 29.36
N GLN A 275 5.44 0.45 28.29
CA GLN A 275 5.22 -0.02 26.91
C GLN A 275 6.53 -0.38 26.21
N LEU A 276 6.47 -1.34 25.30
CA LEU A 276 7.59 -1.75 24.46
C LEU A 276 7.10 -2.13 23.08
N GLY A 277 7.76 -1.64 22.03
CA GLY A 277 7.36 -1.93 20.66
C GLY A 277 8.08 -1.07 19.64
N ALA A 278 7.35 -0.68 18.60
CA ALA A 278 7.82 0.22 17.56
C ALA A 278 6.86 1.40 17.35
N THR A 279 7.42 2.53 16.95
CA THR A 279 6.68 3.72 16.53
C THR A 279 7.17 4.20 15.16
N ILE A 280 6.45 5.13 14.55
CA ILE A 280 6.91 5.89 13.39
C ILE A 280 7.58 7.16 13.92
N PRO A 281 8.83 7.50 13.53
CA PRO A 281 9.48 8.73 13.96
C PRO A 281 8.58 9.97 13.78
N GLY A 282 8.28 10.66 14.88
CA GLY A 282 7.36 11.80 14.90
C GLY A 282 5.97 11.52 15.48
N PHE A 283 5.60 10.23 15.64
CA PHE A 283 4.38 9.81 16.33
C PHE A 283 4.71 9.49 17.80
N PRO A 284 4.28 10.29 18.79
CA PRO A 284 4.78 10.21 20.17
C PRO A 284 4.21 9.05 21.01
N VAL A 285 3.65 8.02 20.36
CA VAL A 285 3.03 6.83 20.98
C VAL A 285 3.53 5.57 20.31
N VAL A 286 3.49 4.43 21.00
CA VAL A 286 3.81 3.13 20.40
C VAL A 286 2.71 2.75 19.41
N ALA A 287 3.08 2.54 18.15
CA ALA A 287 2.13 2.18 17.10
C ALA A 287 1.75 0.69 17.16
N ILE A 288 2.74 -0.17 17.43
CA ILE A 288 2.59 -1.62 17.59
C ILE A 288 3.50 -2.10 18.72
N GLY A 289 3.09 -3.12 19.47
CA GLY A 289 3.88 -3.64 20.58
C GLY A 289 3.03 -4.19 21.70
N THR A 290 3.47 -3.98 22.93
CA THR A 290 2.76 -4.40 24.13
C THR A 290 2.94 -3.44 25.29
N ASN A 291 1.93 -3.37 26.15
CA ASN A 291 2.01 -2.74 27.47
C ASN A 291 2.11 -3.77 28.61
N GLY A 292 2.45 -5.03 28.28
CA GLY A 292 2.53 -6.17 29.20
C GLY A 292 1.19 -6.79 29.58
N LYS A 293 0.06 -6.10 29.33
CA LYS A 293 -1.30 -6.62 29.53
C LYS A 293 -1.95 -6.99 28.22
N VAL A 294 -1.74 -6.16 27.20
CA VAL A 294 -2.24 -6.31 25.84
C VAL A 294 -1.06 -6.17 24.87
N ALA A 295 -1.07 -6.98 23.81
CA ALA A 295 -0.17 -6.88 22.68
C ALA A 295 -1.01 -6.65 21.41
N TRP A 296 -0.59 -5.74 20.55
CA TRP A 296 -1.29 -5.44 19.30
C TRP A 296 -0.35 -5.24 18.12
N SER A 297 -0.83 -5.64 16.95
CA SER A 297 -0.28 -5.31 15.64
C SER A 297 -1.43 -4.98 14.70
N GLN A 298 -1.12 -4.42 13.53
CA GLN A 298 -2.11 -3.90 12.61
C GLN A 298 -1.77 -4.18 11.16
N THR A 299 -2.81 -4.21 10.32
CA THR A 299 -2.68 -4.24 8.86
C THR A 299 -3.56 -3.17 8.24
N GLN A 300 -3.19 -2.72 7.05
CA GLN A 300 -4.01 -1.75 6.33
C GLN A 300 -5.44 -2.27 6.09
N LEU A 301 -6.44 -1.48 6.51
CA LEU A 301 -7.85 -1.82 6.36
C LEU A 301 -8.36 -1.61 4.94
N ALA A 302 -7.79 -0.66 4.20
CA ALA A 302 -8.30 -0.21 2.91
C ALA A 302 -9.80 0.13 2.96
N GLY A 303 -10.22 0.72 4.09
CA GLY A 303 -11.60 1.15 4.29
C GLY A 303 -11.89 2.40 3.45
N ASP A 304 -13.06 2.44 2.83
CA ASP A 304 -13.51 3.61 2.10
C ASP A 304 -14.14 4.63 3.06
N ILE A 305 -13.38 5.70 3.29
CA ILE A 305 -13.73 6.84 4.16
C ILE A 305 -13.53 8.19 3.46
N THR A 306 -13.46 8.18 2.12
CA THR A 306 -13.35 9.37 1.27
C THR A 306 -14.46 9.29 0.23
N ASP A 307 -15.37 10.26 0.20
CA ASP A 307 -16.37 10.33 -0.87
C ASP A 307 -15.90 11.37 -1.90
N TRP A 308 -15.95 11.02 -3.19
CA TRP A 308 -15.63 11.92 -4.29
C TRP A 308 -16.91 12.34 -5.03
N TYR A 309 -16.95 13.54 -5.61
CA TYR A 309 -18.15 14.12 -6.21
C TYR A 309 -17.87 14.78 -7.56
N VAL A 310 -18.88 14.78 -8.44
CA VAL A 310 -18.98 15.70 -9.58
C VAL A 310 -19.82 16.91 -9.17
N GLU A 311 -19.25 18.10 -9.31
CA GLU A 311 -19.93 19.39 -9.10
C GLU A 311 -20.29 20.06 -10.42
N GLU A 312 -21.33 20.90 -10.41
CA GLU A 312 -21.54 21.91 -11.44
C GLU A 312 -21.15 23.29 -10.89
N ILE A 313 -20.25 23.99 -11.58
CA ILE A 313 -19.68 25.26 -11.13
C ILE A 313 -20.19 26.43 -11.96
N GLN A 314 -20.55 27.51 -11.26
CA GLN A 314 -20.78 28.81 -11.85
C GLN A 314 -19.54 29.67 -11.67
N LEU A 315 -19.00 30.18 -12.78
CA LEU A 315 -17.94 31.20 -12.75
C LEU A 315 -18.52 32.59 -12.51
N GLY A 316 -17.79 33.40 -11.75
CA GLY A 316 -18.05 34.83 -11.62
C GLY A 316 -17.72 35.59 -12.91
N GLN A 317 -18.07 36.88 -12.95
CA GLN A 317 -17.77 37.76 -14.11
C GLN A 317 -16.26 37.91 -14.41
N ASN A 318 -15.41 37.56 -13.45
CA ASN A 318 -13.96 37.58 -13.55
C ASN A 318 -13.35 36.19 -13.87
N GLY A 319 -14.18 35.21 -14.25
CA GLY A 319 -13.74 33.84 -14.54
C GLY A 319 -13.42 32.98 -13.32
N VAL A 320 -13.47 33.53 -12.10
CA VAL A 320 -13.15 32.79 -10.87
C VAL A 320 -14.35 31.94 -10.46
N PRO A 321 -14.16 30.67 -10.03
CA PRO A 321 -15.24 29.87 -9.44
C PRO A 321 -15.97 30.64 -8.33
N ALA A 322 -17.30 30.71 -8.45
CA ALA A 322 -18.15 31.54 -7.59
C ALA A 322 -19.16 30.72 -6.79
N ALA A 323 -19.84 29.76 -7.43
CA ALA A 323 -20.87 28.95 -6.78
C ALA A 323 -20.87 27.51 -7.31
N THR A 324 -21.38 26.57 -6.51
CA THR A 324 -21.72 25.20 -6.90
C THR A 324 -23.24 25.00 -6.88
N LEU A 325 -23.77 24.14 -7.75
CA LEU A 325 -25.19 23.78 -7.76
C LEU A 325 -25.46 22.66 -6.74
N PHE A 326 -26.45 22.82 -5.87
CA PHE A 326 -26.94 21.78 -4.98
C PHE A 326 -28.46 21.84 -4.82
N GLN A 327 -29.13 20.72 -5.00
CA GLN A 327 -30.58 20.57 -4.92
C GLN A 327 -31.39 21.61 -5.71
N GLY A 328 -30.84 22.05 -6.85
CA GLY A 328 -31.44 23.04 -7.76
C GLY A 328 -31.19 24.50 -7.39
N GLU A 329 -30.39 24.77 -6.35
CA GLU A 329 -29.98 26.12 -5.93
C GLU A 329 -28.46 26.31 -6.06
N TRP A 330 -28.05 27.53 -6.44
CA TRP A 330 -26.62 27.89 -6.49
C TRP A 330 -26.16 28.36 -5.10
N HIS A 331 -25.13 27.72 -4.58
CA HIS A 331 -24.52 28.03 -3.29
C HIS A 331 -23.10 28.58 -3.49
N ASP A 332 -22.79 29.68 -2.82
CA ASP A 332 -21.46 30.31 -2.90
C ASP A 332 -20.35 29.34 -2.47
N LEU A 333 -19.25 29.32 -3.21
CA LEU A 333 -18.01 28.64 -2.81
C LEU A 333 -17.30 29.45 -1.73
N VAL A 334 -16.80 28.77 -0.70
CA VAL A 334 -15.87 29.34 0.26
C VAL A 334 -14.49 29.39 -0.37
N ARG A 335 -13.88 30.57 -0.31
CA ARG A 335 -12.56 30.85 -0.88
C ARG A 335 -11.54 30.96 0.23
N VAL A 336 -10.45 30.19 0.14
CA VAL A 336 -9.36 30.21 1.11
C VAL A 336 -8.08 30.65 0.40
N GLU A 337 -7.46 31.71 0.92
CA GLU A 337 -6.14 32.17 0.46
C GLU A 337 -5.05 31.33 1.14
N GLU A 338 -4.20 30.70 0.34
CA GLU A 338 -3.05 29.91 0.77
C GLU A 338 -1.76 30.64 0.38
N GLU A 339 -0.93 30.99 1.37
CA GLU A 339 0.35 31.67 1.15
C GLU A 339 1.54 30.70 1.23
N TYR A 340 2.38 30.66 0.20
CA TYR A 340 3.55 29.79 0.09
C TYR A 340 4.83 30.62 0.17
N ASP A 341 5.75 30.22 1.04
CA ASP A 341 7.09 30.78 1.13
C ASP A 341 8.06 29.88 0.35
N ILE A 342 8.68 30.43 -0.69
CA ILE A 342 9.63 29.74 -1.55
C ILE A 342 11.04 30.24 -1.24
N ALA A 343 11.95 29.32 -0.91
CA ALA A 343 13.33 29.66 -0.56
C ALA A 343 14.18 30.06 -1.79
N ASP A 344 15.13 30.96 -1.57
CA ASP A 344 16.18 31.28 -2.55
C ASP A 344 17.22 30.16 -2.55
N VAL A 345 17.14 29.23 -3.51
CA VAL A 345 18.06 28.11 -3.66
C VAL A 345 18.62 28.12 -5.09
N PRO A 346 19.62 28.97 -5.38
CA PRO A 346 20.09 29.19 -6.75
C PRO A 346 20.60 27.94 -7.46
N LEU A 347 21.15 26.96 -6.71
CA LEU A 347 21.64 25.70 -7.28
C LEU A 347 20.50 24.77 -7.74
N LEU A 348 19.30 24.94 -7.19
CA LEU A 348 18.07 24.27 -7.65
C LEU A 348 17.24 25.16 -8.59
N GLY A 349 17.79 26.29 -9.04
CA GLY A 349 17.10 27.22 -9.94
C GLY A 349 16.01 28.06 -9.27
N SER A 350 15.91 28.05 -7.94
CA SER A 350 14.86 28.74 -7.20
C SER A 350 15.24 30.18 -6.85
N VAL A 351 14.30 31.10 -6.97
CA VAL A 351 14.42 32.50 -6.50
C VAL A 351 13.42 32.76 -5.39
N GLY A 352 13.92 33.23 -4.25
CA GLY A 352 13.10 33.41 -3.05
C GLY A 352 11.96 34.41 -3.23
N ARG A 353 10.74 33.98 -2.88
CA ARG A 353 9.51 34.79 -3.01
C ARG A 353 8.37 34.25 -2.15
N ARG A 354 7.27 35.01 -2.10
CA ARG A 354 5.99 34.57 -1.55
C ARG A 354 4.96 34.53 -2.66
N GLU A 355 4.18 33.45 -2.71
CA GLU A 355 3.04 33.31 -3.61
C GLU A 355 1.74 33.11 -2.84
N THR A 356 0.62 33.57 -3.42
CA THR A 356 -0.71 33.37 -2.85
C THR A 356 -1.60 32.73 -3.90
N TRP A 357 -2.22 31.61 -3.55
CA TRP A 357 -3.15 30.88 -4.41
C TRP A 357 -4.49 30.68 -3.70
N MET A 358 -5.55 30.54 -4.49
CA MET A 358 -6.90 30.32 -3.97
C MET A 358 -7.23 28.83 -3.97
N ARG A 359 -7.73 28.33 -2.85
CA ARG A 359 -8.43 27.05 -2.75
C ARG A 359 -9.93 27.28 -2.60
N PHE A 360 -10.73 26.35 -3.10
CA PHE A 360 -12.19 26.44 -3.11
C PHE A 360 -12.80 25.28 -2.33
N VAL A 361 -13.77 25.60 -1.49
CA VAL A 361 -14.54 24.66 -0.67
C VAL A 361 -16.02 24.90 -0.93
N THR A 362 -16.83 23.84 -1.01
CA THR A 362 -18.28 23.95 -1.14
C THR A 362 -18.91 24.45 0.16
N PHE A 363 -20.17 24.85 0.11
CA PHE A 363 -20.90 25.40 1.26
C PHE A 363 -21.04 24.41 2.43
N ASP A 364 -20.92 23.11 2.15
CA ASP A 364 -21.01 21.99 3.08
C ASP A 364 -19.64 21.36 3.42
N GLY A 365 -18.53 21.97 3.00
CA GLY A 365 -17.20 21.60 3.48
C GLY A 365 -16.38 20.67 2.58
N ARG A 366 -16.88 20.30 1.39
CA ARG A 366 -16.15 19.47 0.41
C ARG A 366 -15.14 20.31 -0.36
N TRP A 367 -13.99 19.73 -0.69
CA TRP A 367 -12.86 20.48 -1.27
C TRP A 367 -12.80 20.26 -2.76
N ILE A 368 -12.73 21.35 -3.55
CA ILE A 368 -12.57 21.23 -5.01
C ILE A 368 -11.15 20.79 -5.32
N ALA A 369 -11.01 19.60 -5.90
CA ALA A 369 -9.72 19.03 -6.28
C ALA A 369 -9.34 19.38 -7.73
N ASP A 370 -10.31 19.50 -8.64
CA ASP A 370 -10.04 19.90 -10.02
C ASP A 370 -11.28 20.49 -10.70
N ILE A 371 -11.10 21.22 -11.80
CA ILE A 371 -12.19 21.85 -12.57
C ILE A 371 -12.00 21.70 -14.07
N GLU A 372 -13.10 21.69 -14.79
CA GLU A 372 -13.12 21.84 -16.23
C GLU A 372 -12.53 23.17 -16.69
N GLY A 373 -11.63 23.07 -17.68
CA GLY A 373 -10.94 24.21 -18.23
C GLY A 373 -9.75 23.82 -19.08
N ARG A 374 -9.14 24.83 -19.70
CA ARG A 374 -7.93 24.67 -20.51
C ARG A 374 -6.70 24.67 -19.62
N ASP A 375 -5.77 23.75 -19.86
CA ASP A 375 -4.46 23.75 -19.22
C ASP A 375 -3.68 25.02 -19.57
N ALA A 376 -2.95 25.54 -18.59
CA ALA A 376 -2.16 26.76 -18.69
C ALA A 376 -0.83 26.64 -17.93
N THR A 377 0.02 27.66 -18.01
CA THR A 377 1.24 27.76 -17.20
C THR A 377 1.15 28.89 -16.18
N ALA A 378 1.93 28.80 -15.11
CA ALA A 378 1.98 29.82 -14.04
C ALA A 378 2.28 31.24 -14.57
N ASP A 379 3.03 31.34 -15.67
CA ASP A 379 3.49 32.59 -16.30
C ASP A 379 2.71 32.98 -17.56
N GLU A 380 1.62 32.27 -17.89
CA GLU A 380 0.83 32.52 -19.10
C GLU A 380 0.19 33.92 -19.09
N VAL A 381 0.28 34.62 -20.23
CA VAL A 381 -0.41 35.90 -20.44
C VAL A 381 -1.86 35.64 -20.87
N LEU A 382 -2.80 35.81 -19.94
CA LEU A 382 -4.22 35.52 -20.14
C LEU A 382 -4.96 36.58 -20.96
N ALA A 383 -6.03 36.17 -21.64
CA ALA A 383 -6.94 37.09 -22.32
C ALA A 383 -7.84 37.87 -21.33
N PRO A 384 -8.41 39.02 -21.73
CA PRO A 384 -9.31 39.77 -20.86
C PRO A 384 -10.52 38.94 -20.41
N GLY A 385 -10.68 38.79 -19.09
CA GLY A 385 -11.77 38.03 -18.47
C GLY A 385 -11.43 36.57 -18.15
N GLU A 386 -10.27 36.07 -18.59
CA GLU A 386 -9.71 34.82 -18.12
C GLU A 386 -8.99 35.01 -16.77
N VAL A 387 -8.96 33.95 -15.98
CA VAL A 387 -8.21 33.88 -14.73
C VAL A 387 -7.50 32.55 -14.62
N LEU A 388 -6.30 32.57 -14.07
CA LEU A 388 -5.56 31.37 -13.75
C LEU A 388 -5.97 30.88 -12.36
N VAL A 389 -6.31 29.61 -12.25
CA VAL A 389 -6.55 28.95 -10.98
C VAL A 389 -5.54 27.82 -10.81
N ASN A 390 -5.00 27.68 -9.61
CA ASN A 390 -4.13 26.57 -9.24
C ASN A 390 -4.95 25.53 -8.46
N PHE A 391 -4.98 24.31 -8.97
CA PHE A 391 -5.46 23.15 -8.24
C PHE A 391 -4.27 22.26 -7.93
N SER A 392 -3.66 22.43 -6.76
CA SER A 392 -2.62 21.53 -6.24
C SER A 392 -1.48 21.31 -7.25
N GLY A 393 -0.89 22.39 -7.79
CA GLY A 393 0.19 22.31 -8.79
C GLY A 393 -0.25 22.34 -10.25
N SER A 394 -1.53 22.12 -10.54
CA SER A 394 -2.09 22.22 -11.90
C SER A 394 -2.69 23.60 -12.16
N TYR A 395 -2.24 24.27 -13.22
CA TYR A 395 -2.73 25.59 -13.61
C TYR A 395 -3.79 25.48 -14.71
N VAL A 396 -4.98 26.00 -14.43
CA VAL A 396 -6.16 25.86 -15.30
C VAL A 396 -6.80 27.23 -15.51
N VAL A 397 -7.23 27.51 -16.74
CA VAL A 397 -8.18 28.59 -17.04
C VAL A 397 -9.58 27.96 -17.09
N PRO A 398 -10.44 28.19 -16.07
CA PRO A 398 -11.74 27.53 -15.99
C PRO A 398 -12.66 27.92 -17.15
N GLY A 399 -13.42 26.95 -17.65
CA GLY A 399 -14.40 27.17 -18.71
C GLY A 399 -14.95 25.87 -19.29
N ASP A 400 -16.11 25.96 -19.93
CA ASP A 400 -16.75 24.85 -20.64
C ASP A 400 -15.95 24.53 -21.92
N ILE A 401 -15.27 23.38 -21.92
CA ILE A 401 -14.39 22.95 -23.02
C ILE A 401 -15.03 21.90 -23.93
N ASP A 402 -16.07 21.21 -23.47
CA ASP A 402 -16.76 20.18 -24.25
C ASP A 402 -18.05 20.69 -24.92
N GLY A 403 -18.49 21.90 -24.57
CA GLY A 403 -19.60 22.64 -25.16
C GLY A 403 -20.98 22.18 -24.70
N ASP A 404 -21.08 21.50 -23.55
CA ASP A 404 -22.34 21.02 -23.02
C ASP A 404 -23.14 22.09 -22.22
N GLY A 405 -22.53 23.24 -21.96
CA GLY A 405 -23.12 24.37 -21.25
C GLY A 405 -22.98 24.31 -19.73
N VAL A 406 -22.25 23.32 -19.21
CA VAL A 406 -21.93 23.11 -17.79
C VAL A 406 -20.41 23.26 -17.62
N ILE A 407 -19.98 23.65 -16.42
CA ILE A 407 -18.57 23.59 -16.04
C ILE A 407 -18.49 22.61 -14.90
N SER A 408 -17.95 21.43 -15.19
CA SER A 408 -17.83 20.37 -14.19
C SER A 408 -16.62 20.57 -13.28
N ALA A 409 -16.68 20.09 -12.05
CA ALA A 409 -15.52 19.99 -11.15
C ALA A 409 -15.54 18.67 -10.38
N ILE A 410 -14.37 18.25 -9.90
CA ILE A 410 -14.22 17.12 -8.98
C ILE A 410 -14.01 17.69 -7.58
N SER A 411 -14.85 17.28 -6.62
CA SER A 411 -14.67 17.61 -5.20
C SER A 411 -14.57 16.33 -4.37
N PHE A 412 -14.13 16.45 -3.12
CA PHE A 412 -14.08 15.32 -2.18
C PHE A 412 -14.40 15.73 -0.75
N ASP A 413 -14.87 14.75 0.01
CA ASP A 413 -14.98 14.78 1.46
C ASP A 413 -14.21 13.61 2.06
N TYR A 414 -13.58 13.81 3.21
CA TYR A 414 -12.68 12.83 3.80
C TYR A 414 -12.86 12.80 5.30
N ALA A 415 -13.12 11.62 5.88
CA ALA A 415 -13.33 11.47 7.31
C ALA A 415 -12.13 11.96 8.15
N GLY A 416 -10.94 12.05 7.58
CA GLY A 416 -9.79 12.65 8.26
C GLY A 416 -9.92 14.15 8.53
N PHE A 417 -10.84 14.86 7.88
CA PHE A 417 -11.20 16.23 8.23
C PHE A 417 -11.82 16.34 9.64
N ASP A 418 -12.37 15.24 10.17
CA ASP A 418 -12.87 15.12 11.55
C ASP A 418 -11.87 14.43 12.51
N ALA A 419 -10.71 14.00 12.03
CA ALA A 419 -9.74 13.16 12.78
C ALA A 419 -8.87 13.92 13.79
N GLY A 420 -9.50 14.70 14.69
CA GLY A 420 -8.79 15.49 15.70
C GLY A 420 -8.12 14.67 16.82
N PHE A 421 -8.61 13.45 17.10
CA PHE A 421 -8.27 12.73 18.33
C PHE A 421 -7.36 11.51 18.15
N VAL A 422 -6.74 11.35 16.98
CA VAL A 422 -5.91 10.16 16.67
C VAL A 422 -4.83 9.87 17.72
N LEU A 423 -4.15 10.91 18.23
CA LEU A 423 -3.11 10.76 19.24
C LEU A 423 -3.67 10.32 20.60
N ALA A 424 -4.85 10.83 20.97
CA ALA A 424 -5.55 10.42 22.18
C ALA A 424 -6.06 8.97 22.06
N GLY A 425 -6.57 8.59 20.89
CA GLY A 425 -7.00 7.21 20.61
C GLY A 425 -5.84 6.21 20.70
N ALA A 426 -4.71 6.54 20.07
CA ALA A 426 -3.52 5.69 20.11
C ALA A 426 -2.90 5.60 21.52
N ASP A 427 -2.84 6.69 22.30
CA ASP A 427 -2.42 6.65 23.70
C ASP A 427 -3.36 5.78 24.55
N ALA A 428 -4.69 5.93 24.37
CA ALA A 428 -5.68 5.11 25.07
C ALA A 428 -5.54 3.62 24.77
N ILE A 429 -5.30 3.26 23.50
CA ILE A 429 -5.01 1.88 23.09
C ILE A 429 -3.81 1.32 23.85
N GLY A 430 -2.72 2.08 23.91
CA GLY A 430 -1.51 1.66 24.63
C GLY A 430 -1.69 1.51 26.14
N ARG A 431 -2.80 1.99 26.71
CA ARG A 431 -3.15 1.90 28.14
C ARG A 431 -4.22 0.85 28.44
N ALA A 432 -4.72 0.13 27.44
CA ALA A 432 -5.75 -0.89 27.64
C ALA A 432 -5.31 -1.98 28.62
N ASP A 433 -6.23 -2.39 29.50
CA ASP A 433 -5.97 -3.45 30.50
C ASP A 433 -6.20 -4.87 29.94
N ASP A 434 -7.03 -4.99 28.92
CA ASP A 434 -7.41 -6.23 28.25
C ASP A 434 -7.93 -5.91 26.83
N VAL A 435 -8.31 -6.94 26.07
CA VAL A 435 -8.86 -6.74 24.71
C VAL A 435 -10.18 -5.94 24.69
N ASP A 436 -10.98 -5.95 25.77
CA ASP A 436 -12.26 -5.21 25.80
C ASP A 436 -11.99 -3.71 26.02
N GLY A 437 -11.04 -3.38 26.90
CA GLY A 437 -10.52 -2.01 27.04
C GLY A 437 -9.88 -1.49 25.76
N PHE A 438 -9.22 -2.35 24.99
CA PHE A 438 -8.69 -2.01 23.66
C PHE A 438 -9.81 -1.61 22.70
N VAL A 439 -10.89 -2.40 22.63
CA VAL A 439 -12.07 -2.12 21.80
C VAL A 439 -12.68 -0.76 22.15
N GLU A 440 -12.85 -0.45 23.44
CA GLU A 440 -13.38 0.85 23.87
C GLU A 440 -12.44 2.03 23.55
N ALA A 441 -11.12 1.83 23.65
CA ALA A 441 -10.14 2.84 23.27
C ALA A 441 -10.16 3.12 21.76
N ALA A 442 -10.35 2.09 20.94
CA ALA A 442 -10.35 2.17 19.48
C ALA A 442 -11.52 2.99 18.91
N ARG A 443 -12.57 3.27 19.70
CA ARG A 443 -13.69 4.17 19.32
C ARG A 443 -13.26 5.62 19.02
N ARG A 444 -12.03 6.00 19.34
CA ARG A 444 -11.43 7.32 19.04
C ARG A 444 -10.67 7.35 17.70
N LEU A 445 -10.57 6.21 17.02
CA LEU A 445 -9.88 6.13 15.73
C LEU A 445 -10.78 6.65 14.61
N VAL A 446 -10.47 7.87 14.18
CA VAL A 446 -11.04 8.53 13.00
C VAL A 446 -9.89 8.86 12.05
N GLY A 447 -10.11 8.68 10.76
CA GLY A 447 -9.06 8.74 9.74
C GLY A 447 -7.92 7.72 9.87
N TYR A 448 -7.86 6.88 10.90
CA TYR A 448 -6.79 5.89 11.12
C TYR A 448 -7.26 4.49 10.73
N SER A 449 -7.37 4.26 9.42
CA SER A 449 -8.02 3.10 8.83
C SER A 449 -7.15 1.82 8.94
N GLN A 450 -7.17 1.17 10.11
CA GLN A 450 -6.39 -0.06 10.38
C GLN A 450 -7.27 -1.25 10.80
N ASN A 451 -6.87 -2.44 10.38
CA ASN A 451 -7.25 -3.70 11.01
C ASN A 451 -6.31 -3.97 12.19
N PHE A 452 -6.83 -4.48 13.30
CA PHE A 452 -6.03 -4.87 14.45
C PHE A 452 -6.12 -6.38 14.70
N ALA A 453 -4.97 -7.00 14.99
CA ALA A 453 -4.90 -8.27 15.69
C ALA A 453 -4.32 -8.01 17.09
N VAL A 454 -4.99 -8.52 18.11
CA VAL A 454 -4.70 -8.21 19.51
C VAL A 454 -4.71 -9.50 20.33
N ALA A 455 -3.77 -9.63 21.25
CA ALA A 455 -3.76 -10.67 22.27
C ALA A 455 -3.62 -10.03 23.66
N ASP A 456 -4.16 -10.66 24.70
CA ASP A 456 -3.93 -10.23 26.08
C ASP A 456 -3.37 -11.33 26.98
N ARG A 457 -2.93 -10.92 28.16
CA ARG A 457 -2.33 -11.80 29.17
C ARG A 457 -3.25 -12.85 29.77
N ASP A 458 -4.56 -12.68 29.59
CA ASP A 458 -5.57 -13.64 30.03
C ASP A 458 -5.85 -14.70 28.95
N GLY A 459 -5.11 -14.64 27.83
CA GLY A 459 -5.19 -15.60 26.74
C GLY A 459 -6.32 -15.29 25.76
N ASN A 460 -6.84 -14.06 25.71
CA ASN A 460 -7.78 -13.67 24.68
C ASN A 460 -7.06 -13.28 23.38
N ALA A 461 -7.73 -13.52 22.25
CA ALA A 461 -7.35 -13.02 20.93
C ALA A 461 -8.53 -12.25 20.31
N LEU A 462 -8.25 -11.11 19.70
CA LEU A 462 -9.23 -10.20 19.10
C LEU A 462 -8.76 -9.80 17.70
N TYR A 463 -9.70 -9.77 16.76
CA TYR A 463 -9.60 -8.99 15.53
C TYR A 463 -10.63 -7.87 15.54
N GLY A 464 -10.26 -6.69 15.01
CA GLY A 464 -11.19 -5.59 14.80
C GLY A 464 -10.76 -4.65 13.66
N ALA A 465 -11.70 -4.28 12.80
CA ALA A 465 -11.56 -3.26 11.76
C ALA A 465 -11.96 -1.88 12.32
N PHE A 466 -11.16 -1.33 13.22
CA PHE A 466 -11.53 -0.12 13.96
C PHE A 466 -11.24 1.15 13.16
N GLN A 467 -12.31 1.77 12.67
CA GLN A 467 -12.30 3.07 12.00
C GLN A 467 -13.74 3.62 11.97
N ALA A 468 -13.89 4.94 12.04
CA ALA A 468 -15.18 5.57 11.79
C ALA A 468 -15.52 5.56 10.29
N PHE A 469 -16.52 4.78 9.89
CA PHE A 469 -17.07 4.77 8.54
C PHE A 469 -18.31 5.66 8.46
N PRO A 470 -18.46 6.52 7.44
CA PRO A 470 -19.70 7.26 7.25
C PRO A 470 -20.85 6.28 6.94
N CYS A 471 -22.01 6.49 7.55
CA CYS A 471 -23.17 5.59 7.35
C CYS A 471 -23.68 5.56 5.90
N ARG A 472 -23.48 6.67 5.16
CA ARG A 472 -23.98 6.86 3.79
C ARG A 472 -25.48 6.62 3.61
N GLY A 473 -26.26 6.81 4.67
CA GLY A 473 -27.73 6.61 4.65
C GLY A 473 -28.48 7.58 3.75
N TYR A 474 -27.83 8.67 3.31
CA TYR A 474 -28.36 9.63 2.33
C TYR A 474 -28.23 9.14 0.88
N LEU A 475 -27.36 8.16 0.60
CA LEU A 475 -27.17 7.62 -0.73
C LEU A 475 -28.34 6.70 -1.10
N THR A 476 -28.94 6.96 -2.25
CA THR A 476 -30.14 6.24 -2.68
C THR A 476 -29.78 4.86 -3.24
N ARG A 477 -30.52 3.82 -2.84
CA ARG A 477 -30.41 2.46 -3.40
C ARG A 477 -31.61 2.10 -4.28
N ASN A 478 -31.38 1.29 -5.30
CA ASN A 478 -32.41 0.66 -6.12
C ASN A 478 -33.13 -0.46 -5.36
N PRO A 479 -34.31 -0.94 -5.82
CA PRO A 479 -35.03 -2.04 -5.17
C PRO A 479 -34.28 -3.37 -5.07
N ASP A 480 -33.23 -3.57 -5.88
CA ASP A 480 -32.38 -4.75 -5.87
C ASP A 480 -31.16 -4.65 -4.94
N GLY A 481 -31.01 -3.51 -4.23
CA GLY A 481 -29.91 -3.26 -3.29
C GLY A 481 -28.78 -2.43 -3.89
N SER A 482 -28.60 -2.44 -5.21
CA SER A 482 -27.55 -1.68 -5.90
C SER A 482 -27.70 -0.17 -5.68
N TRP A 483 -26.61 0.58 -5.86
CA TRP A 483 -26.65 2.04 -5.77
C TRP A 483 -27.44 2.65 -6.93
N ALA A 484 -28.25 3.66 -6.62
CA ALA A 484 -28.92 4.45 -7.66
C ALA A 484 -27.89 5.27 -8.45
N GLU A 485 -28.30 5.74 -9.63
CA GLU A 485 -27.47 6.60 -10.46
C GLU A 485 -26.95 7.83 -9.69
N GLY A 486 -25.64 8.05 -9.77
CA GLY A 486 -24.91 9.11 -9.07
C GLY A 486 -24.76 8.91 -7.56
N ALA A 487 -25.12 7.74 -7.01
CA ALA A 487 -25.10 7.44 -5.58
C ALA A 487 -24.13 6.30 -5.19
N ASP A 488 -23.29 5.83 -6.11
CA ASP A 488 -22.31 4.77 -5.82
C ASP A 488 -21.04 5.39 -5.23
N PRO A 489 -20.73 5.12 -3.94
CA PRO A 489 -19.53 5.64 -3.30
C PRO A 489 -18.23 5.05 -3.85
N ASN A 490 -18.27 3.98 -4.67
CA ASN A 490 -17.09 3.50 -5.41
C ASN A 490 -16.75 4.35 -6.66
N LEU A 491 -17.50 5.42 -6.91
CA LEU A 491 -17.38 6.30 -8.08
C LEU A 491 -17.48 7.75 -7.63
N LEU A 492 -17.58 8.69 -8.58
CA LEU A 492 -17.96 10.06 -8.26
C LEU A 492 -19.47 10.16 -7.99
N LEU A 493 -19.83 10.61 -6.79
CA LEU A 493 -21.18 10.95 -6.39
C LEU A 493 -21.68 12.20 -7.14
N ASP A 494 -22.99 12.30 -7.36
CA ASP A 494 -23.61 13.49 -7.94
C ASP A 494 -23.71 14.61 -6.89
N GLY A 495 -22.73 15.53 -6.90
CA GLY A 495 -22.62 16.66 -5.98
C GLY A 495 -23.76 17.68 -6.11
N THR A 496 -24.57 17.60 -7.17
CA THR A 496 -25.79 18.41 -7.28
C THR A 496 -26.96 17.85 -6.45
N ARG A 497 -26.83 16.61 -5.96
CA ARG A 497 -27.87 15.89 -5.21
C ARG A 497 -27.44 15.49 -3.81
N PHE A 498 -26.19 15.04 -3.66
CA PHE A 498 -25.64 14.52 -2.41
C PHE A 498 -24.58 15.47 -1.87
N GLY A 499 -24.70 15.85 -0.60
CA GLY A 499 -23.74 16.71 0.11
C GLY A 499 -22.67 15.90 0.85
N GLY A 500 -21.73 16.63 1.45
CA GLY A 500 -20.67 16.09 2.30
C GLY A 500 -21.21 15.48 3.60
N PHE A 501 -20.40 14.61 4.21
CA PHE A 501 -20.71 13.94 5.47
C PHE A 501 -19.92 14.54 6.65
N THR A 502 -20.25 14.12 7.85
CA THR A 502 -19.51 14.45 9.07
C THR A 502 -19.52 13.23 9.99
N ILE A 503 -18.38 12.91 10.59
CA ILE A 503 -18.28 11.89 11.64
C ILE A 503 -18.69 12.52 12.98
N PRO A 504 -19.80 12.09 13.60
CA PRO A 504 -20.25 12.67 14.86
C PRO A 504 -19.34 12.23 16.00
N LEU A 505 -18.73 13.21 16.68
CA LEU A 505 -17.83 12.99 17.80
C LEU A 505 -18.35 13.63 19.09
N THR A 506 -18.16 12.93 20.21
CA THR A 506 -18.30 13.51 21.54
C THR A 506 -17.20 14.54 21.81
N ALA A 507 -17.34 15.32 22.89
CA ALA A 507 -16.33 16.30 23.29
C ALA A 507 -14.96 15.68 23.64
N ASP A 508 -14.92 14.38 23.98
CA ASP A 508 -13.72 13.61 24.26
C ASP A 508 -13.23 12.76 23.07
N GLY A 509 -13.78 13.01 21.88
CA GLY A 509 -13.30 12.44 20.61
C GLY A 509 -13.75 11.02 20.33
N VAL A 510 -14.79 10.53 21.02
CA VAL A 510 -15.36 9.21 20.79
C VAL A 510 -16.46 9.32 19.73
N VAL A 511 -16.51 8.37 18.80
CA VAL A 511 -17.61 8.29 17.82
C VAL A 511 -18.96 8.10 18.55
N ASP A 512 -19.89 9.02 18.29
CA ASP A 512 -21.24 9.03 18.86
C ASP A 512 -22.21 8.21 17.99
N ASP A 513 -22.35 6.93 18.32
CA ASP A 513 -23.30 6.01 17.68
C ASP A 513 -24.77 6.47 17.78
N GLY A 514 -25.08 7.38 18.70
CA GLY A 514 -26.43 7.88 18.94
C GLY A 514 -26.88 9.00 17.99
N ALA A 515 -25.96 9.58 17.22
CA ALA A 515 -26.22 10.72 16.34
C ALA A 515 -26.93 10.35 15.02
N ALA A 516 -27.31 9.09 14.81
CA ALA A 516 -27.83 8.51 13.56
C ALA A 516 -29.15 9.11 13.00
N SER A 517 -29.71 10.17 13.60
CA SER A 517 -30.93 10.82 13.10
C SER A 517 -30.70 11.72 11.88
N ASP A 518 -29.48 12.24 11.71
CA ASP A 518 -29.08 12.98 10.51
C ASP A 518 -28.25 12.04 9.62
N PRO A 519 -28.70 11.71 8.40
CA PRO A 519 -27.97 10.79 7.54
C PRO A 519 -26.60 11.33 7.11
N TYR A 520 -26.39 12.65 7.09
CA TYR A 520 -25.10 13.27 6.73
C TYR A 520 -24.14 13.36 7.93
N ALA A 521 -24.64 13.35 9.16
CA ALA A 521 -23.83 13.35 10.39
C ALA A 521 -23.96 12.02 11.13
N CYS A 522 -23.45 10.94 10.53
CA CYS A 522 -23.63 9.57 10.99
C CYS A 522 -22.39 8.71 10.71
N ALA A 523 -22.00 7.90 11.70
CA ALA A 523 -21.00 6.85 11.54
C ALA A 523 -21.61 5.46 11.79
N VAL A 524 -21.08 4.44 11.10
CA VAL A 524 -21.50 3.05 11.30
C VAL A 524 -21.39 2.70 12.79
N PRO A 525 -22.45 2.19 13.43
CA PRO A 525 -22.43 1.90 14.85
C PRO A 525 -21.27 0.99 15.21
N HIS A 526 -20.56 1.31 16.29
CA HIS A 526 -19.37 0.57 16.68
C HIS A 526 -19.60 -0.95 16.87
N ALA A 527 -20.80 -1.35 17.32
CA ALA A 527 -21.16 -2.77 17.47
C ALA A 527 -21.33 -3.52 16.14
N ASP A 528 -21.53 -2.79 15.04
CA ASP A 528 -21.69 -3.35 13.68
C ASP A 528 -20.37 -3.37 12.90
N LEU A 529 -19.30 -2.78 13.45
CA LEU A 529 -17.96 -2.87 12.84
C LEU A 529 -17.46 -4.32 12.86
N PRO A 530 -16.79 -4.79 11.79
CA PRO A 530 -16.20 -6.12 11.74
C PRO A 530 -15.22 -6.38 12.88
N GLN A 531 -15.60 -7.28 13.79
CA GLN A 531 -14.76 -7.68 14.91
C GLN A 531 -15.11 -9.08 15.44
N VAL A 532 -14.13 -9.76 16.02
CA VAL A 532 -14.33 -11.05 16.69
C VAL A 532 -13.34 -11.23 17.84
N LYS A 533 -13.85 -11.68 18.98
CA LYS A 533 -13.05 -12.07 20.15
C LYS A 533 -13.16 -13.58 20.35
N ASN A 534 -12.03 -14.26 20.49
CA ASN A 534 -11.91 -15.70 20.74
C ASN A 534 -12.81 -16.55 19.83
N PRO A 535 -12.63 -16.48 18.49
CA PRO A 535 -13.41 -17.33 17.57
C PRO A 535 -13.18 -18.81 17.88
N ALA A 536 -14.14 -19.67 17.52
CA ALA A 536 -14.07 -21.11 17.80
C ALA A 536 -12.82 -21.80 17.22
N ARG A 537 -12.24 -21.26 16.13
CA ARG A 537 -10.97 -21.74 15.55
C ARG A 537 -9.74 -21.46 16.43
N GLY A 538 -9.87 -20.59 17.42
CA GLY A 538 -8.83 -20.29 18.41
C GLY A 538 -7.82 -19.23 17.98
N TYR A 539 -7.95 -18.66 16.79
CA TYR A 539 -7.04 -17.64 16.24
C TYR A 539 -7.78 -16.66 15.32
N VAL A 540 -7.17 -15.50 15.11
CA VAL A 540 -7.59 -14.49 14.13
C VAL A 540 -6.43 -14.17 13.20
N VAL A 541 -6.73 -13.87 11.93
CA VAL A 541 -5.73 -13.54 10.91
C VAL A 541 -6.22 -12.36 10.11
N THR A 542 -5.32 -11.43 9.81
CA THR A 542 -5.52 -10.40 8.81
C THR A 542 -4.24 -10.21 8.00
N ALA A 543 -4.37 -10.24 6.68
CA ALA A 543 -3.28 -9.96 5.73
C ALA A 543 -3.81 -9.08 4.60
N ASN A 544 -4.55 -8.02 4.98
CA ASN A 544 -5.34 -7.17 4.08
C ASN A 544 -6.37 -7.94 3.24
N ASN A 545 -6.75 -9.14 3.66
CA ASN A 545 -7.84 -9.93 3.08
C ASN A 545 -9.20 -9.38 3.53
N ASP A 546 -10.26 -9.92 2.95
CA ASP A 546 -11.64 -9.54 3.27
C ASP A 546 -11.94 -9.60 4.78
N LEU A 547 -12.72 -8.63 5.26
CA LEU A 547 -13.04 -8.46 6.68
C LEU A 547 -14.01 -9.54 7.17
N THR A 548 -15.10 -9.78 6.44
CA THR A 548 -16.28 -10.53 6.91
C THR A 548 -16.81 -11.59 5.95
N GLY A 549 -16.32 -11.60 4.70
CA GLY A 549 -16.82 -12.35 3.56
C GLY A 549 -17.71 -11.54 2.62
N THR A 550 -17.72 -10.20 2.72
CA THR A 550 -18.62 -9.32 1.95
C THR A 550 -18.32 -9.38 0.46
N THR A 551 -17.07 -9.52 0.03
CA THR A 551 -16.74 -9.65 -1.40
C THR A 551 -16.96 -11.05 -1.97
N PHE A 552 -17.34 -12.05 -1.17
CA PHE A 552 -17.37 -13.46 -1.62
C PHE A 552 -18.48 -13.75 -2.64
N ASP A 553 -19.51 -12.91 -2.72
CA ASP A 553 -20.55 -12.99 -3.74
C ASP A 553 -20.24 -12.19 -5.01
N GLY A 554 -19.10 -11.49 -5.04
CA GLY A 554 -18.69 -10.64 -6.15
C GLY A 554 -19.36 -9.28 -6.17
N SER A 555 -19.85 -8.75 -5.04
CA SER A 555 -20.46 -7.43 -4.95
C SER A 555 -19.98 -6.66 -3.71
N LEU A 556 -19.85 -5.33 -3.84
CA LEU A 556 -19.72 -4.40 -2.69
C LEU A 556 -21.02 -3.60 -2.47
N THR A 557 -22.04 -3.88 -3.27
CA THR A 557 -23.15 -2.95 -3.48
C THR A 557 -24.39 -3.34 -2.73
N ASP A 558 -24.51 -4.54 -2.19
CA ASP A 558 -25.72 -5.06 -1.53
C ASP A 558 -25.50 -5.42 -0.05
N ASP A 559 -24.37 -5.01 0.51
CA ASP A 559 -24.07 -5.14 1.93
C ASP A 559 -24.86 -4.14 2.80
N PRO A 560 -25.21 -4.53 4.06
CA PRO A 560 -25.88 -3.63 5.00
C PRO A 560 -25.10 -2.34 5.26
N TRP A 561 -23.77 -2.44 5.31
CA TRP A 561 -22.84 -1.33 5.47
C TRP A 561 -21.80 -1.39 4.36
N TYR A 562 -21.48 -0.22 3.79
CA TYR A 562 -20.44 -0.12 2.77
C TYR A 562 -19.13 0.31 3.44
N PHE A 563 -18.20 -0.64 3.54
CA PHE A 563 -16.88 -0.47 4.16
C PHE A 563 -15.76 -0.19 3.13
N GLY A 564 -16.05 -0.24 1.82
CA GLY A 564 -15.05 -0.14 0.75
C GLY A 564 -14.61 -1.50 0.20
N GLY A 565 -13.43 -1.53 -0.43
CA GLY A 565 -12.85 -2.71 -1.07
C GLY A 565 -12.49 -2.49 -2.55
N PRO A 566 -12.18 -3.57 -3.30
CA PRO A 566 -11.96 -4.93 -2.83
C PRO A 566 -10.61 -5.07 -2.10
N TRP A 567 -10.57 -6.00 -1.16
CA TRP A 567 -9.37 -6.36 -0.42
C TRP A 567 -8.43 -7.28 -1.24
N ASN A 568 -7.26 -7.58 -0.69
CA ASN A 568 -6.30 -8.48 -1.34
C ASN A 568 -6.91 -9.87 -1.54
N ASN A 569 -6.45 -10.58 -2.59
CA ASN A 569 -6.97 -11.89 -3.03
C ASN A 569 -6.80 -13.05 -2.02
N GLY A 570 -6.35 -12.78 -0.79
CA GLY A 570 -6.32 -13.73 0.31
C GLY A 570 -5.15 -14.72 0.32
N PHE A 571 -4.19 -14.65 -0.61
CA PHE A 571 -3.06 -15.59 -0.69
C PHE A 571 -2.28 -15.72 0.63
N ARG A 572 -1.76 -14.61 1.17
CA ARG A 572 -1.03 -14.60 2.44
C ARG A 572 -1.89 -15.08 3.61
N ALA A 573 -3.12 -14.56 3.72
CA ALA A 573 -4.05 -14.94 4.78
C ALA A 573 -4.37 -16.45 4.75
N HIS A 574 -4.48 -17.03 3.55
CA HIS A 574 -4.72 -18.46 3.36
C HIS A 574 -3.54 -19.32 3.80
N THR A 575 -2.31 -18.91 3.47
CA THR A 575 -1.10 -19.59 3.95
C THR A 575 -1.01 -19.54 5.47
N ILE A 576 -1.14 -18.35 6.07
CA ILE A 576 -1.11 -18.16 7.52
C ILE A 576 -2.20 -18.99 8.20
N GLU A 577 -3.44 -18.94 7.73
CA GLU A 577 -4.55 -19.72 8.29
C GLU A 577 -4.31 -21.23 8.19
N THR A 578 -3.78 -21.70 7.05
CA THR A 578 -3.50 -23.13 6.85
C THR A 578 -2.45 -23.63 7.83
N GLU A 579 -1.37 -22.88 8.02
CA GLU A 579 -0.29 -23.25 8.93
C GLU A 579 -0.69 -23.12 10.39
N LEU A 580 -1.45 -22.08 10.77
CA LEU A 580 -2.00 -21.94 12.12
C LEU A 580 -2.97 -23.08 12.44
N LYS A 581 -3.86 -23.43 11.51
CA LYS A 581 -4.80 -24.53 11.68
C LYS A 581 -4.07 -25.84 11.96
N GLN A 582 -2.99 -26.09 11.21
CA GLN A 582 -2.14 -27.26 11.43
C GLN A 582 -1.43 -27.18 12.79
N ALA A 583 -0.84 -26.03 13.12
CA ALA A 583 -0.13 -25.82 14.38
C ALA A 583 -1.01 -26.04 15.61
N VAL A 584 -2.24 -25.51 15.59
CA VAL A 584 -3.23 -25.69 16.65
C VAL A 584 -3.64 -27.16 16.76
N ALA A 585 -3.88 -27.83 15.63
CA ALA A 585 -4.24 -29.25 15.62
C ALA A 585 -3.13 -30.16 16.19
N GLU A 586 -1.87 -29.76 16.00
CA GLU A 586 -0.68 -30.46 16.48
C GLU A 586 -0.25 -30.04 17.90
N GLY A 587 -0.89 -29.01 18.49
CA GLY A 587 -0.54 -28.48 19.81
C GLY A 587 0.82 -27.77 19.85
N ARG A 588 1.27 -27.22 18.72
CA ARG A 588 2.57 -26.55 18.56
C ARG A 588 2.48 -25.03 18.39
N ALA A 589 1.30 -24.43 18.53
CA ALA A 589 1.15 -22.98 18.39
C ALA A 589 1.85 -22.24 19.53
N ASP A 590 3.08 -21.79 19.27
CA ASP A 590 3.98 -21.06 20.17
C ASP A 590 4.74 -19.96 19.42
N MET A 591 5.57 -19.17 20.11
CA MET A 591 6.31 -18.08 19.48
C MET A 591 7.20 -18.54 18.31
N ALA A 592 7.81 -19.73 18.40
CA ALA A 592 8.68 -20.24 17.36
C ALA A 592 7.88 -20.54 16.09
N THR A 593 6.75 -21.23 16.23
CA THR A 593 5.81 -21.46 15.11
C THR A 593 5.34 -20.14 14.49
N MET A 594 5.03 -19.12 15.31
CA MET A 594 4.61 -17.83 14.78
C MET A 594 5.73 -17.19 13.93
N SER A 595 6.99 -17.24 14.38
CA SER A 595 8.13 -16.76 13.59
C SER A 595 8.40 -17.60 12.33
N GLU A 596 8.19 -18.92 12.38
CA GLU A 596 8.30 -19.80 11.20
C GLU A 596 7.31 -19.39 10.11
N ILE A 597 6.05 -19.12 10.48
CA ILE A 597 5.00 -18.66 9.54
C ILE A 597 5.40 -17.32 8.89
N GLN A 598 5.99 -16.39 9.66
CA GLN A 598 6.48 -15.10 9.11
C GLN A 598 7.56 -15.27 8.04
N GLY A 599 8.31 -16.36 8.08
CA GLY A 599 9.36 -16.68 7.12
C GLY A 599 8.90 -17.55 5.94
N ASN A 600 7.60 -17.83 5.79
CA ASN A 600 7.11 -18.66 4.70
C ASN A 600 7.19 -17.92 3.35
N THR A 601 7.91 -18.52 2.41
CA THR A 601 8.16 -17.97 1.07
C THR A 601 7.48 -18.74 -0.06
N ALA A 602 6.69 -19.79 0.21
CA ALA A 602 6.13 -20.65 -0.83
C ALA A 602 5.23 -19.89 -1.83
N SER A 603 5.38 -20.19 -3.13
CA SER A 603 4.71 -19.47 -4.21
C SER A 603 3.23 -19.82 -4.32
N SER A 604 2.38 -18.87 -3.91
CA SER A 604 0.93 -18.98 -4.07
C SER A 604 0.49 -18.89 -5.54
N LEU A 605 1.21 -18.10 -6.35
CA LEU A 605 0.92 -17.97 -7.78
C LEU A 605 1.39 -19.21 -8.57
N GLY A 606 2.51 -19.81 -8.19
CA GLY A 606 2.96 -21.10 -8.71
C GLY A 606 1.88 -22.17 -8.52
N ALA A 607 1.38 -22.30 -7.28
CA ALA A 607 0.27 -23.20 -6.97
C ALA A 607 -1.00 -22.93 -7.80
N LEU A 608 -1.25 -21.68 -8.18
CA LEU A 608 -2.43 -21.30 -8.94
C LEU A 608 -2.32 -21.57 -10.45
N PHE A 609 -1.14 -21.35 -11.06
CA PHE A 609 -1.01 -21.30 -12.52
C PHE A 609 -0.12 -22.38 -13.14
N THR A 610 0.74 -23.07 -12.37
CA THR A 610 1.65 -24.07 -12.94
C THR A 610 0.92 -25.21 -13.66
N ASP A 611 -0.22 -25.67 -13.15
CA ASP A 611 -0.98 -26.75 -13.82
C ASP A 611 -1.57 -26.29 -15.17
N ALA A 612 -2.04 -25.05 -15.27
CA ALA A 612 -2.51 -24.48 -16.54
C ALA A 612 -1.37 -24.34 -17.56
N MET A 613 -0.17 -23.96 -17.08
CA MET A 613 1.05 -23.94 -17.89
C MET A 613 1.40 -25.34 -18.40
N LEU A 614 1.56 -26.31 -17.50
CA LEU A 614 1.92 -27.69 -17.86
C LEU A 614 0.91 -28.31 -18.83
N ALA A 615 -0.38 -28.09 -18.63
CA ALA A 615 -1.43 -28.56 -19.53
C ALA A 615 -1.30 -27.98 -20.95
N SER A 616 -0.94 -26.70 -21.09
CA SER A 616 -0.71 -26.09 -22.39
C SER A 616 0.56 -26.61 -23.09
N LEU A 617 1.60 -26.93 -22.32
CA LEU A 617 2.82 -27.53 -22.87
C LEU A 617 2.59 -29.00 -23.28
N ASP A 618 1.77 -29.74 -22.54
CA ASP A 618 1.33 -31.09 -22.94
C ASP A 618 0.44 -31.06 -24.19
N TYR A 619 -0.46 -30.08 -24.30
CA TYR A 619 -1.26 -29.85 -25.50
C TYR A 619 -0.36 -29.62 -26.72
N ALA A 620 0.58 -28.68 -26.60
CA ALA A 620 1.53 -28.35 -27.67
C ALA A 620 2.38 -29.55 -28.11
N ALA A 621 2.85 -30.36 -27.16
CA ALA A 621 3.62 -31.57 -27.42
C ALA A 621 2.81 -32.66 -28.16
N ALA A 622 1.50 -32.70 -27.97
CA ALA A 622 0.61 -33.70 -28.57
C ALA A 622 0.21 -33.36 -30.03
N LEU A 623 0.43 -32.13 -30.48
CA LEU A 623 0.05 -31.69 -31.83
C LEU A 623 0.93 -32.37 -32.89
N SER A 624 0.29 -33.17 -33.75
CA SER A 624 0.96 -33.87 -34.86
C SER A 624 0.29 -33.50 -36.19
N ALA A 625 0.96 -32.67 -36.98
CA ALA A 625 0.48 -32.16 -38.27
C ALA A 625 -0.93 -31.53 -38.20
N PRO A 626 -1.15 -30.54 -37.31
CA PRO A 626 -2.44 -29.90 -37.15
C PRO A 626 -2.89 -29.16 -38.41
N THR A 627 -4.21 -29.06 -38.60
CA THR A 627 -4.83 -28.33 -39.72
C THR A 627 -5.38 -26.98 -39.32
N ASP A 628 -5.64 -26.76 -38.03
CA ASP A 628 -6.08 -25.48 -37.49
C ASP A 628 -4.89 -24.49 -37.46
N PRO A 629 -5.06 -23.21 -37.87
CA PRO A 629 -3.98 -22.23 -37.88
C PRO A 629 -3.34 -21.99 -36.49
N ALA A 630 -4.13 -21.88 -35.42
CA ALA A 630 -3.59 -21.67 -34.08
C ALA A 630 -2.77 -22.88 -33.63
N ASP A 631 -3.29 -24.10 -33.85
CA ASP A 631 -2.52 -25.32 -33.56
C ASP A 631 -1.25 -25.42 -34.41
N GLN A 632 -1.26 -24.95 -35.67
CA GLN A 632 -0.06 -24.90 -36.50
C GLN A 632 1.00 -23.95 -35.92
N ARG A 633 0.59 -22.78 -35.42
CA ARG A 633 1.48 -21.82 -34.75
C ARG A 633 2.02 -22.41 -33.45
N ILE A 634 1.18 -23.01 -32.61
CA ILE A 634 1.59 -23.69 -31.37
C ILE A 634 2.59 -24.82 -31.67
N ALA A 635 2.29 -25.69 -32.63
CA ALA A 635 3.19 -26.78 -33.01
C ALA A 635 4.54 -26.27 -33.55
N THR A 636 4.52 -25.14 -34.25
CA THR A 636 5.75 -24.48 -34.76
C THR A 636 6.58 -23.93 -33.59
N LEU A 637 5.95 -23.20 -32.66
CA LEU A 637 6.61 -22.69 -31.45
C LEU A 637 7.21 -23.83 -30.62
N TYR A 638 6.43 -24.89 -30.39
CA TYR A 638 6.90 -26.07 -29.66
C TYR A 638 8.08 -26.75 -30.35
N GLN A 639 7.99 -27.02 -31.65
CA GLN A 639 9.06 -27.69 -32.39
C GLN A 639 10.35 -26.87 -32.44
N ALA A 640 10.26 -25.53 -32.44
CA ALA A 640 11.42 -24.66 -32.38
C ALA A 640 12.19 -24.76 -31.05
N GLU A 641 11.49 -25.08 -29.95
CA GLU A 641 12.02 -25.04 -28.58
C GLU A 641 11.82 -26.35 -27.81
N ALA A 642 11.57 -27.49 -28.49
CA ALA A 642 11.06 -28.72 -27.87
C ALA A 642 11.89 -29.20 -26.66
N SER A 643 13.21 -29.27 -26.81
CA SER A 643 14.10 -29.69 -25.71
C SER A 643 14.06 -28.74 -24.51
N ALA A 644 14.00 -27.43 -24.76
CA ALA A 644 13.94 -26.43 -23.72
C ALA A 644 12.59 -26.46 -23.00
N ILE A 645 11.49 -26.62 -23.75
CA ILE A 645 10.15 -26.76 -23.20
C ILE A 645 10.02 -28.04 -22.36
N ASP A 646 10.57 -29.17 -22.83
CA ASP A 646 10.57 -30.43 -22.07
C ASP A 646 11.35 -30.32 -20.75
N GLU A 647 12.47 -29.57 -20.74
CA GLU A 647 13.20 -29.25 -19.52
C GLU A 647 12.39 -28.37 -18.56
N VAL A 648 11.76 -27.30 -19.07
CA VAL A 648 10.87 -26.43 -18.27
C VAL A 648 9.75 -27.25 -17.63
N LYS A 649 9.11 -28.14 -18.38
CA LYS A 649 8.05 -29.03 -17.86
C LYS A 649 8.55 -29.88 -16.70
N ALA A 650 9.73 -30.50 -16.84
CA ALA A 650 10.31 -31.34 -15.80
C ALA A 650 10.63 -30.54 -14.53
N ARG A 651 11.20 -29.34 -14.68
CA ARG A 651 11.54 -28.44 -13.56
C ARG A 651 10.29 -27.96 -12.82
N LEU A 652 9.27 -27.48 -13.54
CA LEU A 652 8.03 -27.00 -12.94
C LEU A 652 7.19 -28.11 -12.31
N ALA A 653 7.20 -29.32 -12.87
CA ALA A 653 6.56 -30.47 -12.25
C ALA A 653 7.24 -30.86 -10.93
N ALA A 654 8.58 -30.87 -10.90
CA ALA A 654 9.34 -31.11 -9.67
C ALA A 654 9.08 -30.03 -8.62
N TRP A 655 9.04 -28.76 -9.04
CA TRP A 655 8.75 -27.62 -8.16
C TRP A 655 7.35 -27.71 -7.53
N ARG A 656 6.32 -28.03 -8.33
CA ARG A 656 4.96 -28.31 -7.83
C ARG A 656 4.97 -29.43 -6.80
N ASP A 657 5.59 -30.55 -7.13
CA ASP A 657 5.60 -31.74 -6.28
C ASP A 657 6.44 -31.52 -5.00
N GLY A 658 7.35 -30.53 -5.02
CA GLY A 658 8.16 -30.05 -3.91
C GLY A 658 7.52 -28.95 -3.06
N GLY A 659 6.28 -28.55 -3.34
CA GLY A 659 5.54 -27.57 -2.54
C GLY A 659 5.83 -26.10 -2.89
N TYR A 660 6.30 -25.83 -4.11
CA TYR A 660 6.48 -24.46 -4.63
C TYR A 660 7.42 -23.57 -3.81
N ARG A 661 8.50 -24.14 -3.25
CA ARG A 661 9.51 -23.37 -2.50
C ARG A 661 10.22 -22.37 -3.43
N THR A 662 10.51 -21.16 -2.96
CA THR A 662 11.18 -20.12 -3.77
C THR A 662 12.49 -19.65 -3.14
N PRO A 663 13.46 -20.54 -2.94
CA PRO A 663 14.74 -20.16 -2.35
C PRO A 663 15.52 -19.24 -3.31
N SER A 664 16.36 -18.38 -2.75
CA SER A 664 17.31 -17.57 -3.50
C SER A 664 18.21 -18.46 -4.37
N GLY A 665 18.60 -19.63 -3.86
CA GLY A 665 19.53 -20.55 -4.51
C GLY A 665 20.98 -20.05 -4.47
N VAL A 666 21.28 -19.04 -3.65
CA VAL A 666 22.58 -18.41 -3.51
C VAL A 666 23.03 -18.49 -2.04
N ALA A 667 24.24 -18.99 -1.80
CA ALA A 667 24.79 -18.99 -0.45
C ALA A 667 25.27 -17.59 -0.07
N THR A 668 24.91 -17.13 1.12
CA THR A 668 25.33 -15.85 1.68
C THR A 668 25.70 -16.03 3.15
N PHE A 669 26.17 -14.98 3.84
CA PHE A 669 26.44 -15.07 5.28
C PHE A 669 25.17 -15.34 6.15
N TYR A 670 23.97 -15.14 5.60
CA TYR A 670 22.68 -15.26 6.30
C TYR A 670 21.78 -16.36 5.73
N ASP A 671 22.17 -17.01 4.64
CA ASP A 671 21.38 -18.03 3.98
C ASP A 671 22.28 -19.16 3.45
N GLU A 672 21.97 -20.39 3.84
CA GLU A 672 22.66 -21.59 3.37
C GLU A 672 21.81 -22.29 2.30
N VAL A 673 22.42 -22.66 1.17
CA VAL A 673 21.71 -23.36 0.09
C VAL A 673 21.52 -24.84 0.45
N ALA A 674 20.28 -25.25 0.71
CA ALA A 674 19.94 -26.64 0.98
C ALA A 674 19.82 -27.47 -0.31
N ALA A 675 19.75 -28.79 -0.15
CA ALA A 675 19.59 -29.70 -1.28
C ALA A 675 18.23 -29.48 -1.98
N GLY A 676 18.25 -29.29 -3.30
CA GLY A 676 17.06 -29.00 -4.11
C GLY A 676 16.77 -27.52 -4.31
N ASP A 677 17.44 -26.63 -3.56
CA ASP A 677 17.16 -25.20 -3.62
C ASP A 677 17.63 -24.57 -4.93
N ALA A 678 18.71 -25.08 -5.53
CA ALA A 678 19.15 -24.63 -6.86
C ALA A 678 18.10 -24.94 -7.93
N GLU A 679 17.47 -26.12 -7.88
CA GLU A 679 16.42 -26.53 -8.81
C GLU A 679 15.13 -25.71 -8.63
N ASP A 680 14.70 -25.51 -7.38
CA ASP A 680 13.52 -24.71 -7.04
C ASP A 680 13.72 -23.23 -7.39
N SER A 681 14.93 -22.70 -7.18
CA SER A 681 15.34 -21.35 -7.58
C SER A 681 15.23 -21.15 -9.09
N VAL A 682 15.72 -22.10 -9.91
CA VAL A 682 15.56 -22.05 -11.37
C VAL A 682 14.08 -22.10 -11.79
N ALA A 683 13.28 -22.97 -11.16
CA ALA A 683 11.85 -23.05 -11.44
C ALA A 683 11.12 -21.75 -11.11
N THR A 684 11.49 -21.10 -10.00
CA THR A 684 10.97 -19.79 -9.58
C THR A 684 11.27 -18.72 -10.62
N THR A 685 12.49 -18.65 -11.14
CA THR A 685 12.88 -17.71 -12.22
C THR A 685 12.06 -17.95 -13.50
N LEU A 686 11.93 -19.21 -13.92
CA LEU A 686 11.17 -19.57 -15.12
C LEU A 686 9.70 -19.14 -14.99
N PHE A 687 9.09 -19.41 -13.84
CA PHE A 687 7.70 -19.05 -13.56
C PHE A 687 7.50 -17.53 -13.53
N ASN A 688 8.35 -16.80 -12.80
CA ASN A 688 8.23 -15.35 -12.66
C ASN A 688 8.62 -14.57 -13.93
N ALA A 689 9.41 -15.16 -14.84
CA ALA A 689 9.59 -14.61 -16.19
C ALA A 689 8.38 -14.89 -17.11
N TRP A 690 7.68 -16.01 -16.91
CA TRP A 690 6.55 -16.44 -17.74
C TRP A 690 5.23 -15.72 -17.41
N LEU A 691 4.83 -15.69 -16.14
CA LEU A 691 3.49 -15.22 -15.74
C LEU A 691 3.20 -13.77 -16.19
N PRO A 692 4.11 -12.80 -16.03
CA PRO A 692 3.92 -11.44 -16.54
C PRO A 692 3.62 -11.37 -18.03
N ARG A 693 4.23 -12.24 -18.84
CA ARG A 693 4.03 -12.28 -20.29
C ARG A 693 2.68 -12.86 -20.67
N VAL A 694 2.16 -13.81 -19.88
CA VAL A 694 0.79 -14.30 -20.04
C VAL A 694 -0.20 -13.18 -19.74
N ILE A 695 -0.01 -12.47 -18.63
CA ILE A 695 -0.85 -11.33 -18.25
C ILE A 695 -0.82 -10.27 -19.35
N SER A 696 0.38 -9.89 -19.81
CA SER A 696 0.53 -8.88 -20.86
C SER A 696 -0.15 -9.30 -22.16
N GLY A 697 0.10 -10.53 -22.62
CA GLY A 697 -0.51 -11.08 -23.82
C GLY A 697 -2.02 -11.37 -23.73
N THR A 698 -2.64 -11.14 -22.57
CA THR A 698 -4.10 -11.29 -22.37
C THR A 698 -4.81 -9.94 -22.17
N PHE A 699 -4.10 -8.90 -21.72
CA PHE A 699 -4.76 -7.67 -21.23
C PHE A 699 -4.18 -6.35 -21.76
N ASP A 700 -2.91 -6.29 -22.11
CA ASP A 700 -2.25 -4.99 -22.29
C ASP A 700 -2.62 -4.29 -23.61
N ASP A 701 -3.14 -5.03 -24.60
CA ASP A 701 -3.62 -4.53 -25.88
C ASP A 701 -5.10 -4.08 -25.87
N GLU A 702 -5.82 -4.33 -24.78
CA GLU A 702 -7.26 -4.02 -24.65
C GLU A 702 -7.55 -2.53 -24.44
N GLY A 703 -6.54 -1.73 -24.06
CA GLY A 703 -6.69 -0.28 -23.87
C GLY A 703 -7.57 0.11 -22.66
N LEU A 704 -7.58 -0.72 -21.60
CA LEU A 704 -8.40 -0.51 -20.39
C LEU A 704 -7.57 -0.46 -19.09
N PRO A 705 -6.64 0.50 -18.91
CA PRO A 705 -5.80 0.53 -17.71
C PRO A 705 -6.60 0.74 -16.41
N GLY A 706 -7.72 1.47 -16.48
CA GLY A 706 -8.53 1.84 -15.32
C GLY A 706 -9.43 0.72 -14.77
N ILE A 707 -9.69 -0.34 -15.53
CA ILE A 707 -10.69 -1.36 -15.15
C ILE A 707 -10.21 -2.23 -13.99
N PHE A 708 -8.90 -2.32 -13.78
CA PHE A 708 -8.28 -3.08 -12.70
C PHE A 708 -8.02 -2.24 -11.45
N GLN A 709 -8.28 -0.92 -11.47
CA GLN A 709 -7.89 0.02 -10.41
C GLN A 709 -8.39 -0.28 -8.98
N PRO A 710 -9.46 -1.05 -8.71
CA PRO A 710 -9.75 -1.44 -7.33
C PRO A 710 -8.72 -2.45 -6.76
N GLY A 711 -8.04 -3.24 -7.61
CA GLY A 711 -7.11 -4.28 -7.16
C GLY A 711 -5.73 -4.31 -7.85
N GLY A 712 -5.52 -3.48 -8.88
CA GLY A 712 -4.33 -3.51 -9.73
C GLY A 712 -4.03 -4.91 -10.24
N SER A 713 -2.84 -5.41 -9.94
CA SER A 713 -2.41 -6.77 -10.27
C SER A 713 -3.32 -7.85 -9.68
N HIS A 714 -3.95 -7.63 -8.52
CA HIS A 714 -4.91 -8.59 -7.95
C HIS A 714 -6.11 -8.80 -8.88
N GLY A 715 -6.61 -7.75 -9.53
CA GLY A 715 -7.70 -7.83 -10.51
C GLY A 715 -7.30 -8.63 -11.75
N ARG A 716 -6.08 -8.40 -12.27
CA ARG A 716 -5.52 -9.16 -13.40
C ARG A 716 -5.40 -10.65 -13.08
N ILE A 717 -4.94 -10.99 -11.88
CA ILE A 717 -4.82 -12.39 -11.42
C ILE A 717 -6.19 -13.06 -11.28
N ARG A 718 -7.20 -12.37 -10.74
CA ARG A 718 -8.57 -12.89 -10.68
C ARG A 718 -9.14 -13.16 -12.07
N ALA A 719 -9.06 -12.17 -12.96
CA ALA A 719 -9.57 -12.28 -14.33
C ALA A 719 -8.89 -13.43 -15.08
N LEU A 720 -7.56 -13.52 -15.02
CA LEU A 720 -6.81 -14.59 -15.68
C LEU A 720 -7.18 -15.98 -15.16
N ARG A 721 -7.29 -16.15 -13.84
CA ARG A 721 -7.77 -17.41 -13.23
C ARG A 721 -9.16 -17.77 -13.77
N LYS A 722 -10.09 -16.82 -13.77
CA LYS A 722 -11.46 -17.03 -14.23
C LYS A 722 -11.52 -17.40 -15.71
N PHE A 723 -10.74 -16.72 -16.56
CA PHE A 723 -10.67 -17.01 -17.99
C PHE A 723 -10.15 -18.42 -18.27
N LEU A 724 -9.09 -18.83 -17.58
CA LEU A 724 -8.54 -20.19 -17.70
C LEU A 724 -9.51 -21.25 -17.19
N ALA A 725 -10.21 -20.99 -16.09
CA ALA A 725 -11.25 -21.89 -15.56
C ALA A 725 -12.49 -21.97 -16.46
N GLY A 726 -12.76 -20.92 -17.25
CA GLY A 726 -13.88 -20.86 -18.19
C GLY A 726 -13.60 -21.48 -19.55
N ARG A 727 -12.39 -21.95 -19.82
CA ARG A 727 -12.02 -22.62 -21.07
C ARG A 727 -12.71 -23.98 -21.22
N GLY A 728 -13.17 -24.26 -22.43
CA GLY A 728 -13.69 -25.57 -22.84
C GLY A 728 -15.17 -25.53 -23.25
N SER A 729 -15.65 -26.66 -23.76
CA SER A 729 -16.99 -26.75 -24.35
C SER A 729 -18.09 -26.40 -23.34
N GLY A 730 -18.97 -25.48 -23.72
CA GLY A 730 -20.19 -25.17 -22.95
C GLY A 730 -20.01 -24.10 -21.89
N ASN A 731 -18.92 -23.32 -21.95
CA ASN A 731 -18.65 -22.19 -21.05
C ASN A 731 -18.73 -22.60 -19.55
N PRO A 732 -17.83 -23.48 -19.08
CA PRO A 732 -17.92 -24.10 -17.75
C PRO A 732 -17.97 -23.11 -16.58
N SER A 733 -17.39 -21.92 -16.73
CA SER A 733 -17.41 -20.86 -15.71
C SER A 733 -18.38 -19.71 -16.03
N GLY A 734 -19.18 -19.82 -17.10
CA GLY A 734 -20.19 -18.83 -17.45
C GLY A 734 -19.64 -17.44 -17.83
N LEU A 735 -18.48 -17.37 -18.47
CA LEU A 735 -17.87 -16.11 -18.90
C LEU A 735 -18.78 -15.33 -19.86
N ALA A 736 -18.93 -14.03 -19.63
CA ALA A 736 -19.55 -13.13 -20.59
C ALA A 736 -18.65 -12.89 -21.81
N SER A 737 -17.33 -13.00 -21.63
CA SER A 737 -16.32 -12.94 -22.67
C SER A 737 -16.19 -14.23 -23.50
N TYR A 738 -17.04 -15.24 -23.30
CA TYR A 738 -16.89 -16.54 -23.96
C TYR A 738 -17.17 -16.47 -25.47
N ASP A 739 -16.15 -16.77 -26.28
CA ASP A 739 -16.31 -17.03 -27.71
C ASP A 739 -16.55 -18.52 -27.96
N SER A 740 -17.69 -18.83 -28.56
CA SER A 740 -18.04 -20.20 -28.93
C SER A 740 -17.18 -20.80 -30.05
N ALA A 741 -16.50 -19.97 -30.84
CA ALA A 741 -15.63 -20.44 -31.93
C ALA A 741 -14.30 -20.99 -31.40
N THR A 742 -13.69 -20.32 -30.43
CA THR A 742 -12.45 -20.74 -29.76
C THR A 742 -12.72 -21.62 -28.54
N GLY A 743 -13.87 -21.45 -27.88
CA GLY A 743 -14.24 -22.14 -26.66
C GLY A 743 -13.62 -21.53 -25.39
N GLU A 744 -13.24 -20.25 -25.43
CA GLU A 744 -12.60 -19.55 -24.31
C GLU A 744 -12.87 -18.04 -24.34
N SER A 745 -12.24 -17.28 -23.44
CA SER A 745 -12.38 -15.83 -23.35
C SER A 745 -11.84 -15.12 -24.60
N VAL A 746 -12.57 -14.13 -25.12
CA VAL A 746 -12.11 -13.25 -26.21
C VAL A 746 -10.86 -12.45 -25.86
N PHE A 747 -10.46 -12.39 -24.59
CA PHE A 747 -9.24 -11.70 -24.15
C PHE A 747 -7.96 -12.51 -24.41
N PHE A 748 -8.03 -13.77 -24.84
CA PHE A 748 -6.84 -14.50 -25.31
C PHE A 748 -6.47 -14.18 -26.77
N ASP A 749 -7.16 -13.23 -27.39
CA ASP A 749 -6.96 -12.76 -28.77
C ASP A 749 -6.24 -11.41 -28.77
N ARG A 750 -5.11 -11.34 -29.46
CA ARG A 750 -4.31 -10.13 -29.59
C ARG A 750 -4.83 -9.24 -30.71
N LEU A 751 -5.30 -8.06 -30.36
CA LEU A 751 -5.87 -7.07 -31.29
C LEU A 751 -4.87 -6.53 -32.33
N ASP A 752 -3.56 -6.72 -32.11
CA ASP A 752 -2.51 -6.35 -33.06
C ASP A 752 -2.25 -7.40 -34.15
N THR A 753 -2.92 -8.56 -34.10
CA THR A 753 -2.82 -9.61 -35.11
C THR A 753 -4.13 -9.76 -35.89
N ALA A 754 -4.06 -10.46 -37.04
CA ALA A 754 -5.21 -10.69 -37.90
C ALA A 754 -5.91 -12.04 -37.64
N GLU A 755 -5.28 -12.92 -36.86
CA GLU A 755 -5.71 -14.30 -36.62
C GLU A 755 -5.94 -14.48 -35.12
N VAL A 756 -7.09 -15.04 -34.73
CA VAL A 756 -7.44 -15.23 -33.31
C VAL A 756 -6.52 -16.27 -32.66
N GLU A 757 -5.88 -15.90 -31.56
CA GLU A 757 -5.08 -16.82 -30.72
C GLU A 757 -5.95 -17.56 -29.69
N THR A 758 -5.39 -18.64 -29.15
CA THR A 758 -5.98 -19.41 -28.05
C THR A 758 -5.18 -19.23 -26.77
N SER A 759 -5.73 -19.54 -25.60
CA SER A 759 -4.95 -19.50 -24.34
C SER A 759 -3.74 -20.43 -24.38
N HIS A 760 -3.83 -21.56 -25.09
CA HIS A 760 -2.68 -22.44 -25.30
C HIS A 760 -1.57 -21.74 -26.08
N GLU A 761 -1.92 -21.00 -27.12
CA GLU A 761 -0.98 -20.21 -27.91
C GLU A 761 -0.38 -19.06 -27.09
N VAL A 762 -1.19 -18.29 -26.36
CA VAL A 762 -0.71 -17.20 -25.49
C VAL A 762 0.28 -17.75 -24.45
N ILE A 763 -0.05 -18.86 -23.80
CA ILE A 763 0.81 -19.48 -22.77
C ILE A 763 2.14 -19.98 -23.35
N VAL A 764 2.11 -20.64 -24.51
CA VAL A 764 3.33 -21.17 -25.17
C VAL A 764 4.19 -20.03 -25.71
N THR A 765 3.56 -19.01 -26.32
CA THR A 765 4.25 -17.80 -26.79
C THR A 765 4.94 -17.08 -25.64
N ALA A 766 4.22 -16.87 -24.53
CA ALA A 766 4.77 -16.26 -23.32
C ALA A 766 5.99 -17.02 -22.77
N LEU A 767 6.00 -18.36 -22.86
CA LEU A 767 7.16 -19.16 -22.45
C LEU A 767 8.34 -18.98 -23.40
N VAL A 768 8.11 -19.00 -24.71
CA VAL A 768 9.17 -18.77 -25.71
C VAL A 768 9.78 -17.37 -25.53
N ASP A 769 8.95 -16.37 -25.28
CA ASP A 769 9.39 -14.99 -25.00
C ASP A 769 10.15 -14.89 -23.67
N ALA A 770 9.71 -15.60 -22.63
CA ALA A 770 10.41 -15.69 -21.35
C ALA A 770 11.79 -16.32 -21.52
N LEU A 771 11.89 -17.44 -22.24
CA LEU A 771 13.17 -18.10 -22.53
C LEU A 771 14.08 -17.22 -23.37
N THR A 772 13.53 -16.50 -24.36
CA THR A 772 14.29 -15.55 -25.18
C THR A 772 14.89 -14.45 -24.31
N PHE A 773 14.10 -13.88 -23.39
CA PHE A 773 14.57 -12.91 -22.42
C PHE A 773 15.63 -13.49 -21.49
N LEU A 774 15.40 -14.65 -20.87
CA LEU A 774 16.36 -15.26 -19.94
C LEU A 774 17.68 -15.64 -20.62
N ARG A 775 17.69 -15.91 -21.93
CA ARG A 775 18.90 -16.15 -22.72
C ARG A 775 19.63 -14.88 -23.12
N SER A 776 18.96 -13.73 -23.13
CA SER A 776 19.58 -12.45 -23.50
C SER A 776 20.71 -12.12 -22.55
N ALA A 777 21.66 -11.31 -23.00
CA ALA A 777 22.66 -10.76 -22.10
C ALA A 777 21.98 -9.97 -20.96
N PRO A 778 22.65 -9.84 -19.80
CA PRO A 778 22.31 -8.82 -18.82
C PRO A 778 22.33 -7.43 -19.45
N THR A 779 21.70 -6.46 -18.79
CA THR A 779 21.74 -5.06 -19.24
C THR A 779 23.18 -4.52 -19.22
N GLU A 780 23.46 -3.51 -20.06
CA GLU A 780 24.77 -2.85 -20.05
C GLU A 780 24.98 -2.02 -18.78
N GLU A 781 23.89 -1.51 -18.18
CA GLU A 781 23.95 -0.71 -16.95
C GLU A 781 24.14 -1.55 -15.68
N ASP A 782 23.54 -2.74 -15.60
CA ASP A 782 23.61 -3.62 -14.42
C ASP A 782 23.71 -5.12 -14.83
N PRO A 783 24.78 -5.84 -14.45
CA PRO A 783 24.94 -7.27 -14.73
C PRO A 783 23.94 -8.18 -13.97
N PHE A 784 23.20 -7.63 -13.01
CA PHE A 784 22.15 -8.28 -12.23
C PHE A 784 20.74 -7.88 -12.67
N GLU A 785 20.60 -7.18 -13.80
CA GLU A 785 19.33 -6.94 -14.48
C GLU A 785 19.33 -7.55 -15.89
N GLY A 786 18.14 -7.86 -16.42
CA GLY A 786 17.99 -8.53 -17.71
C GLY A 786 18.22 -10.05 -17.65
N GLY A 787 18.50 -10.66 -18.80
CA GLY A 787 18.72 -12.10 -18.94
C GLY A 787 20.06 -12.60 -18.36
N TYR A 788 20.33 -13.89 -18.50
CA TYR A 788 21.51 -14.58 -17.95
C TYR A 788 22.63 -14.79 -19.00
N GLY A 789 22.40 -14.44 -20.26
CA GLY A 789 23.38 -14.54 -21.35
C GLY A 789 23.71 -15.98 -21.77
N THR A 790 22.91 -16.97 -21.37
CA THR A 790 23.14 -18.40 -21.63
C THR A 790 21.83 -19.14 -21.86
N SER A 791 21.89 -20.24 -22.62
CA SER A 791 20.78 -21.19 -22.78
C SER A 791 20.78 -22.32 -21.75
N ASP A 792 21.79 -22.40 -20.90
CA ASP A 792 21.85 -23.35 -19.80
C ASP A 792 20.94 -22.87 -18.66
N MET A 793 19.79 -23.52 -18.50
CA MET A 793 18.79 -23.13 -17.49
C MET A 793 19.29 -23.33 -16.06
N SER A 794 20.31 -24.17 -15.83
CA SER A 794 20.89 -24.32 -14.49
C SER A 794 21.54 -23.03 -13.97
N ALA A 795 21.84 -22.09 -14.87
CA ALA A 795 22.35 -20.76 -14.51
C ALA A 795 21.25 -19.75 -14.13
N TYR A 796 19.96 -20.07 -14.34
CA TYR A 796 18.84 -19.15 -14.09
C TYR A 796 18.46 -19.04 -12.60
N VAL A 797 19.47 -18.91 -11.75
CA VAL A 797 19.34 -18.85 -10.29
C VAL A 797 18.64 -17.55 -9.89
N TRP A 798 17.56 -17.68 -9.14
CA TRP A 798 16.66 -16.60 -8.72
C TRP A 798 17.38 -15.47 -7.99
N GLY A 799 18.18 -15.79 -6.97
CA GLY A 799 18.92 -14.84 -6.14
C GLY A 799 19.98 -14.02 -6.89
N LEU A 800 20.31 -14.36 -8.14
CA LEU A 800 21.17 -13.54 -9.01
C LEU A 800 20.41 -12.40 -9.71
N ARG A 801 19.08 -12.35 -9.60
CA ARG A 801 18.23 -11.30 -10.16
C ARG A 801 17.19 -10.76 -9.17
N HIS A 802 16.81 -11.58 -8.21
CA HIS A 802 15.85 -11.25 -7.16
C HIS A 802 16.57 -10.95 -5.86
N TYR A 803 16.55 -9.68 -5.47
CA TYR A 803 17.25 -9.17 -4.31
C TYR A 803 16.48 -8.01 -3.68
N ALA A 804 16.59 -7.91 -2.35
CA ALA A 804 16.04 -6.81 -1.56
C ALA A 804 16.89 -5.55 -1.71
N LYS A 805 16.24 -4.43 -2.00
CA LYS A 805 16.84 -3.10 -2.04
C LYS A 805 16.50 -2.33 -0.76
N LEU A 806 17.53 -1.99 0.01
CA LEU A 806 17.40 -1.13 1.20
C LEU A 806 17.84 0.29 0.84
N GLU A 807 16.93 1.05 0.22
CA GLU A 807 17.21 2.32 -0.46
C GLU A 807 16.99 3.52 0.45
N SER A 808 17.75 4.60 0.24
CA SER A 808 17.56 5.83 1.01
C SER A 808 16.19 6.47 0.77
N LEU A 809 15.56 6.96 1.85
CA LEU A 809 14.32 7.74 1.76
C LEU A 809 14.45 8.99 0.86
N LEU A 810 15.68 9.48 0.64
CA LEU A 810 15.96 10.63 -0.21
C LEU A 810 15.64 10.38 -1.68
N ALA A 811 15.72 9.13 -2.14
CA ALA A 811 15.46 8.77 -3.54
C ALA A 811 14.05 9.18 -3.98
N ASP A 812 13.06 9.09 -3.08
CA ASP A 812 11.67 9.46 -3.36
C ASP A 812 11.46 10.97 -3.50
N PHE A 813 12.32 11.80 -2.89
CA PHE A 813 12.19 13.26 -2.90
C PHE A 813 12.92 13.93 -4.07
N ILE A 814 14.09 13.41 -4.46
CA ILE A 814 14.91 14.01 -5.53
C ILE A 814 14.68 13.35 -6.90
N GLY A 815 13.92 12.24 -6.91
CA GLY A 815 13.63 11.45 -8.10
C GLY A 815 14.78 10.51 -8.51
N ASN A 816 14.48 9.62 -9.46
CA ASN A 816 15.42 8.62 -9.99
C ASN A 816 16.39 9.21 -11.03
N ASP A 817 16.85 10.44 -10.86
CA ASP A 817 17.87 11.01 -11.75
C ASP A 817 19.22 10.31 -11.49
N PRO A 818 19.81 9.61 -12.48
CA PRO A 818 21.10 8.95 -12.32
C PRO A 818 22.23 9.89 -11.88
N GLN A 819 22.10 11.20 -12.11
CA GLN A 819 23.06 12.21 -11.63
C GLN A 819 23.11 12.30 -10.11
N TYR A 820 22.01 11.97 -9.42
CA TYR A 820 21.92 12.00 -7.96
C TYR A 820 22.09 10.62 -7.31
N ALA A 821 22.18 9.53 -8.06
CA ALA A 821 22.39 8.19 -7.52
C ALA A 821 23.63 8.08 -6.60
N PRO A 822 24.80 8.68 -6.90
CA PRO A 822 25.95 8.66 -5.99
C PRO A 822 25.69 9.37 -4.64
N LEU A 823 24.66 10.21 -4.57
CA LEU A 823 24.20 10.88 -3.36
C LEU A 823 23.36 9.92 -2.49
N THR A 824 22.36 9.28 -3.09
CA THR A 824 21.39 8.42 -2.40
C THR A 824 22.02 7.09 -1.97
N GLU A 825 22.94 6.54 -2.75
CA GLU A 825 23.68 5.31 -2.42
C GLU A 825 24.46 5.40 -1.10
N ARG A 826 24.93 6.60 -0.72
CA ARG A 826 25.65 6.81 0.55
C ARG A 826 24.78 6.57 1.78
N PHE A 827 23.48 6.70 1.63
CA PHE A 827 22.49 6.52 2.68
C PHE A 827 21.69 5.23 2.50
N ALA A 828 22.07 4.37 1.56
CA ALA A 828 21.52 3.03 1.41
C ALA A 828 22.32 2.03 2.27
N VAL A 829 21.68 0.91 2.59
CA VAL A 829 22.38 -0.27 3.12
C VAL A 829 22.61 -1.22 1.95
N SER A 830 23.86 -1.36 1.51
CA SER A 830 24.25 -2.19 0.37
C SER A 830 25.28 -3.24 0.80
N THR A 831 25.68 -4.12 -0.13
CA THR A 831 26.75 -5.10 0.10
C THR A 831 28.12 -4.45 0.34
N LEU A 832 28.30 -3.16 0.05
CA LEU A 832 29.49 -2.41 0.42
C LEU A 832 29.57 -2.19 1.94
N GLN A 833 28.44 -1.97 2.60
CA GLN A 833 28.35 -1.78 4.05
C GLN A 833 28.17 -3.12 4.78
N CYS A 834 27.43 -4.07 4.18
CA CYS A 834 27.18 -5.40 4.73
C CYS A 834 27.58 -6.49 3.72
N PRO A 835 28.88 -6.84 3.62
CA PRO A 835 29.37 -7.78 2.61
C PRO A 835 28.72 -9.17 2.71
N LEU A 836 28.42 -9.78 1.55
CA LEU A 836 27.77 -11.10 1.46
C LEU A 836 28.62 -12.26 2.02
N GLU A 837 29.93 -12.06 2.15
CA GLU A 837 30.88 -13.03 2.71
C GLU A 837 31.91 -12.32 3.60
N GLU A 838 32.42 -13.02 4.62
CA GLU A 838 33.50 -12.52 5.47
C GLU A 838 34.77 -12.30 4.62
N GLY A 839 35.26 -11.06 4.57
CA GLY A 839 36.40 -10.68 3.72
C GLY A 839 36.06 -10.23 2.30
N GLY A 840 34.77 -10.26 1.94
CA GLY A 840 34.24 -9.81 0.65
C GLY A 840 34.23 -10.88 -0.43
N VAL A 841 33.34 -10.70 -1.41
CA VAL A 841 33.14 -11.63 -2.53
C VAL A 841 34.33 -11.57 -3.50
N SER A 842 34.82 -12.73 -3.95
CA SER A 842 35.97 -12.82 -4.87
C SER A 842 35.60 -12.44 -6.32
N PRO A 843 36.49 -11.80 -7.11
CA PRO A 843 36.21 -11.38 -8.51
C PRO A 843 35.74 -12.44 -9.52
N GLY A 844 35.80 -13.73 -9.17
CA GLY A 844 35.33 -14.83 -10.02
C GLY A 844 34.02 -15.46 -9.55
N ASP A 845 33.47 -14.99 -8.44
CA ASP A 845 32.18 -15.44 -7.91
C ASP A 845 31.03 -14.72 -8.66
N PRO A 846 29.92 -15.40 -8.99
CA PRO A 846 28.76 -14.77 -9.62
C PRO A 846 28.15 -13.60 -8.85
N LEU A 847 28.37 -13.51 -7.53
CA LEU A 847 27.91 -12.41 -6.68
C LEU A 847 28.83 -11.20 -6.71
N PHE A 848 29.99 -11.30 -7.38
CA PHE A 848 30.93 -10.21 -7.42
C PHE A 848 30.33 -8.98 -8.12
N GLY A 849 30.23 -7.88 -7.38
CA GLY A 849 29.65 -6.62 -7.86
C GLY A 849 28.15 -6.49 -7.63
N LEU A 850 27.49 -7.46 -6.99
CA LEU A 850 26.09 -7.32 -6.60
C LEU A 850 25.97 -6.29 -5.47
N SER A 851 25.23 -5.21 -5.68
CA SER A 851 25.04 -4.15 -4.68
C SER A 851 24.01 -4.49 -3.61
N TRP A 852 23.16 -5.48 -3.85
CA TRP A 852 21.95 -5.76 -3.06
C TRP A 852 21.92 -7.19 -2.53
N PHE A 853 20.88 -7.54 -1.76
CA PHE A 853 20.86 -8.78 -0.99
C PHE A 853 19.95 -9.84 -1.62
N PRO A 854 20.51 -10.97 -2.14
CA PRO A 854 19.71 -12.10 -2.61
C PRO A 854 18.68 -12.55 -1.56
N ARG A 855 17.44 -12.77 -1.98
CA ARG A 855 16.36 -13.12 -1.05
C ARG A 855 15.41 -14.15 -1.64
N ASP A 856 14.90 -14.99 -0.75
CA ASP A 856 13.80 -15.90 -1.01
C ASP A 856 12.50 -15.14 -1.27
N GLY A 857 11.53 -15.87 -1.80
CA GLY A 857 10.15 -15.40 -2.00
C GLY A 857 9.85 -15.00 -3.43
N ASP A 858 8.55 -14.81 -3.69
CA ASP A 858 8.02 -14.23 -4.91
C ASP A 858 6.71 -13.45 -4.60
N ASN A 859 5.91 -13.18 -5.63
CA ASN A 859 4.69 -12.40 -5.46
C ASN A 859 3.69 -13.08 -4.50
N TYR A 860 3.27 -12.32 -3.48
CA TYR A 860 2.22 -12.66 -2.50
C TYR A 860 2.55 -13.79 -1.51
N SER A 861 3.83 -14.10 -1.28
CA SER A 861 4.29 -14.92 -0.14
C SER A 861 4.04 -14.22 1.21
N VAL A 862 4.04 -14.99 2.31
CA VAL A 862 3.86 -14.43 3.67
C VAL A 862 5.04 -13.53 4.02
N ASP A 863 6.26 -14.04 3.85
CA ASP A 863 7.49 -13.24 3.83
C ASP A 863 7.57 -12.50 2.48
N ALA A 864 6.98 -11.31 2.43
CA ALA A 864 6.76 -10.62 1.17
C ALA A 864 8.07 -10.20 0.50
N ALA A 865 8.20 -10.58 -0.77
CA ALA A 865 9.32 -10.24 -1.64
C ALA A 865 8.79 -10.09 -3.07
N ASN A 866 7.96 -9.07 -3.32
CA ASN A 866 7.20 -8.97 -4.56
C ASN A 866 8.06 -8.37 -5.70
N PRO A 867 8.47 -9.14 -6.74
CA PRO A 867 9.16 -8.57 -7.90
C PRO A 867 8.22 -7.79 -8.85
N GLY A 868 6.91 -7.80 -8.57
CA GLY A 868 5.89 -7.22 -9.43
C GLY A 868 5.65 -8.03 -10.70
N PHE A 869 5.03 -7.38 -11.70
CA PHE A 869 4.59 -8.01 -12.94
C PHE A 869 5.22 -7.38 -14.19
N GLY A 870 6.41 -6.76 -14.05
CA GLY A 870 7.15 -6.21 -15.20
C GLY A 870 7.85 -7.28 -16.05
N GLY A 871 8.18 -8.44 -15.48
CA GLY A 871 8.74 -9.60 -16.20
C GLY A 871 10.16 -9.43 -16.75
N THR A 872 10.85 -8.34 -16.42
CA THR A 872 12.20 -8.00 -16.91
C THR A 872 13.17 -7.59 -15.80
N ARG A 873 12.65 -7.13 -14.67
CA ARG A 873 13.38 -6.82 -13.44
C ARG A 873 12.71 -7.59 -12.31
N PHE A 874 13.51 -8.21 -11.45
CA PHE A 874 13.03 -9.05 -10.35
C PHE A 874 13.46 -8.53 -8.96
N SER A 875 14.14 -7.39 -8.89
CA SER A 875 14.46 -6.78 -7.60
C SER A 875 13.24 -6.11 -6.99
N TYR A 876 13.22 -6.00 -5.66
CA TYR A 876 12.11 -5.43 -4.91
C TYR A 876 12.59 -4.47 -3.82
N GLY A 877 11.79 -3.43 -3.57
CA GLY A 877 12.07 -2.38 -2.58
C GLY A 877 11.04 -2.33 -1.46
N SER A 878 10.18 -3.33 -1.31
CA SER A 878 9.13 -3.39 -0.29
C SER A 878 9.03 -4.78 0.35
N GLY A 879 8.72 -4.82 1.64
CA GLY A 879 8.67 -6.08 2.40
C GLY A 879 8.51 -5.81 3.90
N PRO A 880 8.75 -6.81 4.77
CA PRO A 880 8.63 -6.67 6.21
C PRO A 880 9.48 -5.53 6.80
N VAL A 881 8.87 -4.38 7.10
CA VAL A 881 9.53 -3.26 7.80
C VAL A 881 9.65 -3.49 9.31
N MET A 882 9.05 -4.57 9.78
CA MET A 882 9.36 -5.21 11.05
C MET A 882 8.91 -6.66 11.04
N ARG A 883 9.48 -7.49 11.92
CA ARG A 883 8.88 -8.77 12.35
C ARG A 883 8.77 -8.77 13.86
N MET A 884 7.61 -9.12 14.41
CA MET A 884 7.33 -9.10 15.84
C MET A 884 6.50 -10.31 16.24
N VAL A 885 6.92 -10.98 17.30
CA VAL A 885 6.11 -11.99 17.99
C VAL A 885 6.13 -11.70 19.48
N ILE A 886 4.96 -11.72 20.11
CA ILE A 886 4.79 -11.48 21.56
C ILE A 886 3.95 -12.61 22.15
N SER A 887 4.34 -13.08 23.32
CA SER A 887 3.61 -14.01 24.17
C SER A 887 3.31 -13.34 25.51
N LEU A 888 2.04 -13.36 25.90
CA LEU A 888 1.55 -12.86 27.18
C LEU A 888 0.90 -14.00 27.98
N HIS A 889 1.39 -14.24 29.20
CA HIS A 889 0.84 -15.27 30.09
C HIS A 889 0.84 -14.76 31.54
N GLY A 890 -0.30 -14.23 31.99
CA GLY A 890 -0.38 -13.56 33.28
C GLY A 890 0.54 -12.33 33.34
N ASP A 891 1.51 -12.32 34.24
CA ASP A 891 2.47 -11.21 34.33
C ASP A 891 3.76 -11.47 33.51
N GLU A 892 3.86 -12.63 32.83
CA GLU A 892 5.01 -12.97 31.99
C GLU A 892 4.85 -12.36 30.58
N VAL A 893 5.87 -11.62 30.16
CA VAL A 893 5.96 -11.01 28.82
C VAL A 893 7.21 -11.54 28.13
N LYS A 894 7.04 -12.20 26.99
CA LYS A 894 8.13 -12.59 26.09
C LYS A 894 7.88 -11.98 24.73
N GLY A 895 8.94 -11.51 24.09
CA GLY A 895 8.81 -10.98 22.73
C GLY A 895 10.11 -11.04 21.96
N VAL A 896 9.98 -11.02 20.64
CA VAL A 896 11.07 -10.80 19.71
C VAL A 896 10.66 -9.74 18.69
N ASN A 897 11.61 -8.92 18.26
CA ASN A 897 11.38 -7.91 17.24
C ASN A 897 12.65 -7.61 16.43
N ILE A 898 12.46 -7.20 15.18
CA ILE A 898 13.52 -6.75 14.27
C ILE A 898 12.97 -5.70 13.30
N ILE A 899 13.83 -4.79 12.84
CA ILE A 899 13.57 -3.86 11.72
C ILE A 899 14.65 -4.03 10.64
N PRO A 900 14.38 -3.73 9.36
CA PRO A 900 15.42 -3.75 8.33
C PRO A 900 16.48 -2.67 8.61
N GLY A 901 17.74 -2.94 8.24
CA GLY A 901 18.82 -1.97 8.41
C GLY A 901 19.22 -1.77 9.87
N GLY A 902 18.80 -0.65 10.47
CA GLY A 902 19.18 -0.24 11.82
C GLY A 902 18.35 0.93 12.37
N GLN A 903 18.59 1.29 13.63
CA GLN A 903 17.85 2.35 14.33
C GLN A 903 18.29 3.77 13.94
N SER A 904 19.48 3.97 13.39
CA SER A 904 20.08 5.29 13.13
C SER A 904 20.13 5.63 11.64
N ALA A 905 19.86 6.90 11.30
CA ALA A 905 20.08 7.45 9.96
C ALA A 905 21.52 7.97 9.75
N LEU A 906 22.27 8.18 10.84
CA LEU A 906 23.67 8.61 10.77
C LEU A 906 24.52 7.51 10.16
N THR A 907 25.16 7.79 9.03
CA THR A 907 25.89 6.77 8.23
C THR A 907 27.18 6.28 8.89
N ASP A 908 27.66 6.97 9.92
CA ASP A 908 28.81 6.60 10.75
C ASP A 908 28.41 5.98 12.10
N SER A 909 27.11 5.84 12.37
CA SER A 909 26.60 5.18 13.58
C SER A 909 26.76 3.67 13.48
N GLU A 910 27.13 3.04 14.60
CA GLU A 910 27.13 1.57 14.71
C GLU A 910 25.73 0.97 14.51
N TYR A 911 24.66 1.76 14.72
CA TYR A 911 23.26 1.35 14.59
C TYR A 911 22.64 1.72 13.22
N PHE A 912 23.46 2.02 12.21
CA PHE A 912 22.96 2.33 10.86
C PHE A 912 22.46 1.07 10.13
N ALA A 913 23.21 -0.03 10.21
CA ALA A 913 22.96 -1.28 9.49
C ALA A 913 23.12 -2.54 10.36
N ASP A 914 23.19 -2.39 11.68
CA ASP A 914 23.48 -3.47 12.63
C ASP A 914 22.45 -4.61 12.63
N GLN A 915 21.19 -4.32 12.29
CA GLN A 915 20.11 -5.30 12.25
C GLN A 915 19.92 -5.94 10.86
N ALA A 916 20.52 -5.40 9.80
CA ALA A 916 20.34 -5.86 8.42
C ALA A 916 20.62 -7.37 8.28
N HIS A 917 21.72 -7.84 8.89
CA HIS A 917 22.14 -9.24 8.82
C HIS A 917 21.09 -10.20 9.41
N LEU A 918 20.52 -9.87 10.58
CA LEU A 918 19.47 -10.67 11.23
C LEU A 918 18.18 -10.62 10.39
N TRP A 919 17.80 -9.43 9.95
CA TRP A 919 16.57 -9.25 9.16
C TRP A 919 16.58 -10.04 7.85
N LEU A 920 17.74 -10.08 7.17
CA LEU A 920 17.95 -10.84 5.94
C LEU A 920 17.83 -12.36 6.14
N GLY A 921 18.31 -12.87 7.29
CA GLY A 921 18.21 -14.27 7.68
C GLY A 921 16.91 -14.67 8.38
N ASN A 922 15.89 -13.80 8.38
CA ASN A 922 14.64 -13.99 9.15
C ASN A 922 14.87 -14.23 10.66
N GLU A 923 15.98 -13.71 11.20
CA GLU A 923 16.30 -13.73 12.61
C GLU A 923 15.76 -12.47 13.32
N THR A 924 15.59 -12.57 14.64
CA THR A 924 15.04 -11.50 15.46
C THR A 924 15.83 -11.28 16.74
N SER A 925 15.66 -10.12 17.36
CA SER A 925 16.28 -9.80 18.64
C SER A 925 15.24 -9.81 19.78
N PRO A 926 15.61 -10.22 21.01
CA PRO A 926 14.68 -10.24 22.14
C PRO A 926 14.12 -8.85 22.47
N MET A 927 12.81 -8.78 22.75
CA MET A 927 12.14 -7.64 23.36
C MET A 927 12.33 -7.71 24.87
N ARG A 928 13.13 -6.78 25.42
CA ARG A 928 13.45 -6.72 26.85
C ARG A 928 12.45 -5.82 27.55
N TYR A 929 11.43 -6.43 28.14
CA TYR A 929 10.31 -5.70 28.75
C TYR A 929 10.62 -5.25 30.17
N SER A 930 11.02 -6.18 31.06
CA SER A 930 11.32 -5.85 32.44
C SER A 930 12.60 -5.03 32.58
N VAL A 931 12.68 -4.21 33.62
CA VAL A 931 13.86 -3.38 33.94
C VAL A 931 15.11 -4.24 34.12
N ASP A 932 14.97 -5.38 34.80
CA ASP A 932 16.08 -6.31 35.01
C ASP A 932 16.57 -6.91 33.67
N ASP A 933 15.66 -7.22 32.74
CA ASP A 933 16.01 -7.71 31.41
C ASP A 933 16.67 -6.65 30.54
N VAL A 934 16.22 -5.39 30.65
CA VAL A 934 16.83 -4.24 29.99
C VAL A 934 18.25 -4.03 30.51
N VAL A 935 18.45 -4.01 31.83
CA VAL A 935 19.77 -3.85 32.45
C VAL A 935 20.70 -5.01 32.08
N ALA A 936 20.19 -6.25 32.06
CA ALA A 936 20.97 -7.42 31.68
C ALA A 936 21.42 -7.40 30.20
N GLY A 937 20.64 -6.75 29.34
CA GLY A 937 20.93 -6.61 27.91
C GLY A 937 21.56 -5.28 27.49
N ALA A 938 21.73 -4.35 28.42
CA ALA A 938 22.17 -3.00 28.10
C ALA A 938 23.63 -3.00 27.64
N ILE A 939 23.87 -2.45 26.45
CA ILE A 939 25.21 -2.18 25.91
C ILE A 939 25.73 -0.79 26.31
N GLY A 940 24.84 0.07 26.79
CA GLY A 940 25.15 1.42 27.22
C GLY A 940 24.07 2.00 28.12
N ARG A 941 24.39 3.12 28.77
CA ARG A 941 23.43 3.92 29.53
C ARG A 941 23.70 5.38 29.25
N GLU A 942 22.68 6.07 28.76
CA GLU A 942 22.67 7.52 28.65
C GLU A 942 21.72 8.09 29.70
N THR A 943 22.04 9.26 30.23
CA THR A 943 21.19 9.95 31.19
C THR A 943 20.92 11.35 30.67
N TYR A 944 19.66 11.61 30.38
CA TYR A 944 19.16 12.94 30.08
C TYR A 944 18.56 13.54 31.35
N LEU A 945 19.03 14.71 31.73
CA LEU A 945 18.45 15.54 32.79
C LEU A 945 18.09 16.88 32.13
N PRO A 946 16.79 17.15 31.88
CA PRO A 946 16.32 18.41 31.31
C PRO A 946 16.71 19.62 32.15
#